data_AF-A0A4Q3SB51-F1
#
_entry.id   AF-A0A4Q3SB51-F1
#
_cell.length_a   1.000
_cell.length_b   1.000
_cell.length_c   1.000
_cell.angle_alpha   90.00
_cell.angle_beta   90.00
_cell.angle_gamma   90.00
#
_symmetry.space_group_name_H-M   'P 1'
#
loop_
_entity.id
_entity.type
_entity.pdbx_description
1 polymer ?
#
loop_
_entity_poly.entity_id
_entity_poly.type
_entity_poly.pdbx_seq_one_letter_code
_entity_poly.pdbx_strand_id
1 'polypeptide(L)'
;RDFINKHNKDIDYTNAVYIAGRDKSTPSGYEFDDNNNLVFLSTAAGDQSVTWDSGIPKKMIESDTVYYADASHGALSTDPNLFTAISEILVTGSTGLLKKTRPVIRATEVIFRTPPVHDFDLSPEGIEKTILGIGGETVQEEGETPIRVSISNGDLKYAAYPLLAGHFKNDGILYAEKAIDYNMKGVLTERYRLGLYPGEIGSNEVIITGQKDFNGTVIVGLGDPGTLTAFQLTKSVEQGIAKYLLSLNGRTLPGNGRGSQVGISSLAIACSYGGLSVEKSVRAIVLGIQNANTRIRQILKEGAKTVTHLEFVEQYQDRALNCLYVLNEIEKEEDSTLNVIFEKKRIKKLPGSRERLPLDNTEDWWTRINVKLKEYAISDMGSDRPLTGMIRGMQFNISTGGAREEQRDLFTSRELVAALINDLSGNNQWTPALAKTIFELLVPNDFKEQLKKQSNINWIVDKDTAAYPWELLQDSTNNAKPLCINAGMVRQLATQDYRTRINAVVKNSALVVADPDLKGFIPQLQGALQEGEMVADILKENEFETTKISRGGASDIIQALFSEDYRIIHLAGHGLFNENAAEGSGMVIGNNVFLSTREICQMSAVPELVFVNCCHLGKTDGAAEELYRNRYKLAANIGTQLIENGVKVVIAAGWAVDDAAALEFTRVFYKYMFDGAEFGEAVREARRVIYDKFRHTNTWGAYQCYGDQFYRLRTGYRKQTVREYVIAKEAEIDLVNLLNKLEITGYSGEQMLEELNGISGAIDKAGIRNGETTEMEALIYGGLCMYPEAMSKYESLLNMENASFSFSAMEKYCNIRPKFYLHEFRKEGKSSRQLLSNIDKVIKDLNLLINYSPTAERLNMLGSMDFSVFKKHILVDVNLQHLRGSTIMP
;
A
#
# COMPACT_ATOMS: atom_id res chain seq x y z
N ARG A 1 32.93 -27.44 47.80
CA ARG A 1 33.30 -26.01 47.66
C ARG A 1 34.55 -25.64 48.46
N ASP A 2 34.49 -25.60 49.79
CA ASP A 2 35.55 -24.98 50.60
C ASP A 2 36.92 -25.69 50.51
N PHE A 3 36.92 -27.01 50.25
CA PHE A 3 38.12 -27.76 49.87
C PHE A 3 38.80 -27.23 48.59
N ILE A 4 38.02 -26.95 47.54
CA ILE A 4 38.51 -26.40 46.26
C ILE A 4 39.02 -24.98 46.49
N ASN A 5 38.26 -24.13 47.20
CA ASN A 5 38.67 -22.76 47.48
C ASN A 5 39.95 -22.69 48.34
N LYS A 6 40.16 -23.66 49.25
CA LYS A 6 41.38 -23.78 50.07
C LYS A 6 42.60 -24.26 49.29
N HIS A 7 42.44 -25.16 48.32
CA HIS A 7 43.52 -25.69 47.47
C HIS A 7 43.58 -25.06 46.06
N ASN A 8 42.89 -23.93 45.86
CA ASN A 8 42.73 -23.26 44.57
C ASN A 8 44.07 -22.86 43.91
N LYS A 9 45.14 -22.73 44.71
CA LYS A 9 46.49 -22.48 44.21
C LYS A 9 47.09 -23.71 43.50
N ASP A 10 46.78 -24.91 43.96
CA ASP A 10 47.40 -26.18 43.57
C ASP A 10 46.61 -26.93 42.49
N ILE A 11 45.39 -26.48 42.18
CA ILE A 11 44.56 -26.99 41.08
C ILE A 11 44.97 -26.31 39.77
N ASP A 12 45.22 -27.14 38.74
CA ASP A 12 45.37 -26.72 37.36
C ASP A 12 43.99 -26.61 36.69
N TYR A 13 43.69 -25.44 36.15
CA TYR A 13 42.44 -25.13 35.45
C TYR A 13 42.62 -24.96 33.93
N THR A 14 43.80 -25.23 33.39
CA THR A 14 44.15 -24.94 31.98
C THR A 14 43.21 -25.61 30.98
N ASN A 15 42.66 -26.79 31.32
CA ASN A 15 41.69 -27.52 30.51
C ASN A 15 40.28 -27.56 31.15
N ALA A 16 39.96 -26.63 32.05
CA ALA A 16 38.66 -26.55 32.72
C ALA A 16 37.83 -25.39 32.17
N VAL A 17 36.52 -25.62 32.02
CA VAL A 17 35.52 -24.61 31.66
C VAL A 17 34.40 -24.65 32.70
N TYR A 18 33.96 -23.48 33.16
CA TYR A 18 32.89 -23.35 34.14
C TYR A 18 31.63 -22.81 33.46
N ILE A 19 30.50 -23.50 33.63
CA ILE A 19 29.19 -23.00 33.21
C ILE A 19 28.41 -22.65 34.48
N ALA A 20 28.21 -21.35 34.70
CA ALA A 20 27.46 -20.82 35.83
C ALA A 20 25.98 -20.69 35.47
N GLY A 21 25.11 -21.36 36.22
CA GLY A 21 23.66 -21.19 36.10
C GLY A 21 23.20 -19.83 36.65
N ARG A 22 21.90 -19.59 36.54
CA ARG A 22 21.24 -18.40 37.06
C ARG A 22 19.83 -18.73 37.52
N ASP A 23 19.48 -18.22 38.70
CA ASP A 23 18.13 -18.23 39.24
C ASP A 23 17.75 -16.86 39.82
N LYS A 24 16.46 -16.65 40.08
CA LYS A 24 15.92 -15.45 40.72
C LYS A 24 16.29 -15.37 42.21
N SER A 25 16.46 -16.49 42.91
CA SER A 25 16.71 -16.55 44.35
C SER A 25 17.71 -17.64 44.72
N THR A 26 18.95 -17.24 45.00
CA THR A 26 20.01 -18.12 45.49
C THR A 26 20.37 -17.77 46.94
N PRO A 27 20.27 -18.69 47.91
CA PRO A 27 20.63 -18.41 49.30
C PRO A 27 22.07 -17.93 49.44
N SER A 28 22.23 -16.77 50.10
CA SER A 28 23.52 -16.09 50.30
C SER A 28 23.89 -15.90 51.78
N GLY A 29 22.94 -16.07 52.71
CA GLY A 29 23.20 -15.94 54.15
C GLY A 29 21.95 -16.11 54.99
N TYR A 30 22.02 -15.71 56.25
CA TYR A 30 20.89 -15.63 57.17
C TYR A 30 21.06 -14.46 58.14
N GLU A 31 19.93 -13.98 58.66
CA GLU A 31 19.84 -13.00 59.74
C GLU A 31 18.82 -13.48 60.80
N PHE A 32 18.78 -12.82 61.95
CA PHE A 32 17.66 -12.94 62.88
C PHE A 32 16.83 -11.65 62.79
N ASP A 33 15.51 -11.77 62.67
CA ASP A 33 14.62 -10.60 62.69
C ASP A 33 14.44 -10.02 64.11
N ASP A 34 13.75 -8.88 64.23
CA ASP A 34 13.49 -8.22 65.51
C ASP A 34 12.69 -9.09 66.51
N ASN A 35 12.05 -10.16 66.03
CA ASN A 35 11.33 -11.15 66.84
C ASN A 35 12.18 -12.39 67.15
N ASN A 36 13.48 -12.35 66.81
CA ASN A 36 14.46 -13.42 66.99
C ASN A 36 14.18 -14.69 66.15
N ASN A 37 13.44 -14.57 65.03
CA ASN A 37 13.25 -15.65 64.06
C ASN A 37 14.42 -15.71 63.07
N LEU A 38 14.85 -16.93 62.71
CA LEU A 38 15.84 -17.14 61.66
C LEU A 38 15.23 -16.83 60.29
N VAL A 39 15.81 -15.87 59.57
CA VAL A 39 15.41 -15.48 58.21
C VAL A 39 16.57 -15.74 57.26
N PHE A 40 16.33 -16.48 56.18
CA PHE A 40 17.31 -16.67 55.12
C PHE A 40 17.34 -15.47 54.18
N LEU A 41 18.54 -15.16 53.70
CA LEU A 41 18.82 -14.11 52.73
C LEU A 41 19.24 -14.75 51.41
N SER A 42 18.76 -14.20 50.30
CA SER A 42 19.03 -14.65 48.92
C SER A 42 19.51 -13.50 48.03
N THR A 43 20.13 -13.87 46.91
CA THR A 43 20.54 -12.98 45.83
C THR A 43 20.24 -13.58 44.46
N ALA A 44 20.06 -12.75 43.42
CA ALA A 44 19.98 -13.19 42.03
C ALA A 44 21.37 -13.41 41.37
N ALA A 45 22.45 -13.33 42.16
CA ALA A 45 23.84 -13.56 41.75
C ALA A 45 24.27 -15.03 41.95
N GLY A 46 23.49 -15.97 41.44
CA GLY A 46 23.73 -17.41 41.63
C GLY A 46 22.71 -18.27 40.89
N ASP A 47 22.82 -19.58 41.07
CA ASP A 47 22.10 -20.61 40.31
C ASP A 47 21.01 -21.36 41.11
N GLN A 48 20.41 -20.74 42.13
CA GLN A 48 19.49 -21.33 43.13
C GLN A 48 20.21 -22.06 44.28
N SER A 49 21.38 -22.67 44.05
CA SER A 49 22.13 -23.42 45.07
C SER A 49 23.43 -22.74 45.49
N VAL A 50 24.13 -22.09 44.57
CA VAL A 50 25.48 -21.54 44.76
C VAL A 50 25.57 -20.13 44.18
N THR A 51 25.98 -19.17 45.00
CA THR A 51 26.26 -17.81 44.53
C THR A 51 27.53 -17.79 43.68
N TRP A 52 27.53 -17.03 42.58
CA TRP A 52 28.66 -16.91 41.66
C TRP A 52 29.97 -16.54 42.38
N ASP A 53 29.89 -15.62 43.34
CA ASP A 53 31.05 -15.15 44.12
C ASP A 53 31.63 -16.22 45.05
N SER A 54 30.89 -17.29 45.36
CA SER A 54 31.37 -18.44 46.16
C SER A 54 31.71 -19.68 45.33
N GLY A 55 31.05 -19.86 44.18
CA GLY A 55 31.16 -21.03 43.31
C GLY A 55 32.24 -20.95 42.25
N ILE A 56 32.48 -19.76 41.67
CA ILE A 56 33.38 -19.59 40.51
C ILE A 56 34.82 -19.33 40.98
N PRO A 57 35.82 -20.18 40.63
CA PRO A 57 37.21 -19.94 41.00
C PRO A 57 37.79 -18.70 40.31
N LYS A 58 38.43 -17.79 41.06
CA LYS A 58 39.00 -16.53 40.52
C LYS A 58 39.93 -16.72 39.31
N LYS A 59 40.79 -17.75 39.34
CA LYS A 59 41.66 -18.13 38.21
C LYS A 59 40.89 -18.34 36.90
N MET A 60 39.67 -18.89 36.96
CA MET A 60 38.85 -19.16 35.75
C MET A 60 38.22 -17.88 35.18
N ILE A 61 37.87 -16.94 36.06
CA ILE A 61 37.43 -15.58 35.66
C ILE A 61 38.60 -14.84 34.98
N GLU A 62 39.80 -14.93 35.56
CA GLU A 62 41.03 -14.32 35.04
C GLU A 62 41.47 -14.93 33.68
N SER A 63 41.14 -16.21 33.42
CA SER A 63 41.44 -16.90 32.15
C SER A 63 40.31 -16.88 31.12
N ASP A 64 39.21 -16.16 31.36
CA ASP A 64 38.04 -16.07 30.46
C ASP A 64 37.42 -17.45 30.10
N THR A 65 37.47 -18.41 31.04
CA THR A 65 36.94 -19.79 30.88
C THR A 65 35.58 -20.00 31.56
N VAL A 66 34.84 -18.91 31.79
CA VAL A 66 33.53 -18.91 32.45
C VAL A 66 32.44 -18.51 31.45
N TYR A 67 31.37 -19.31 31.39
CA TYR A 67 30.14 -19.03 30.65
C TYR A 67 28.96 -18.93 31.62
N TYR A 68 27.94 -18.16 31.27
CA TYR A 68 26.71 -17.98 32.04
C TYR A 68 25.52 -18.51 31.24
N ALA A 69 24.68 -19.31 31.90
CA ALA A 69 23.46 -19.92 31.39
C ALA A 69 22.25 -19.46 32.22
N ASP A 70 21.07 -19.33 31.60
CA ASP A 70 19.83 -18.91 32.28
C ASP A 70 19.04 -20.13 32.78
N ALA A 71 19.72 -20.98 33.56
CA ALA A 71 19.20 -22.24 34.10
C ALA A 71 19.59 -22.43 35.58
N SER A 72 18.72 -23.03 36.39
CA SER A 72 19.00 -23.38 37.79
C SER A 72 20.06 -24.50 37.91
N HIS A 73 20.62 -24.68 39.11
CA HIS A 73 21.73 -25.58 39.40
C HIS A 73 21.49 -27.02 38.91
N GLY A 74 20.31 -27.58 39.18
CA GLY A 74 19.92 -28.90 38.68
C GLY A 74 19.69 -28.91 37.17
N ALA A 75 19.00 -27.88 36.66
CA ALA A 75 18.65 -27.74 35.25
C ALA A 75 19.87 -27.63 34.32
N LEU A 76 21.03 -27.14 34.79
CA LEU A 76 22.30 -27.14 34.04
C LEU A 76 22.67 -28.51 33.45
N SER A 77 22.25 -29.60 34.09
CA SER A 77 22.54 -30.97 33.65
C SER A 77 21.47 -31.57 32.73
N THR A 78 20.29 -30.95 32.62
CA THR A 78 19.11 -31.49 31.91
C THR A 78 18.56 -30.57 30.83
N ASP A 79 18.97 -29.30 30.76
CA ASP A 79 18.53 -28.31 29.76
C ASP A 79 19.12 -28.63 28.37
N PRO A 80 18.29 -29.06 27.39
CA PRO A 80 18.78 -29.42 26.06
C PRO A 80 19.40 -28.26 25.28
N ASN A 81 19.03 -27.00 25.60
CA ASN A 81 19.57 -25.82 24.95
C ASN A 81 21.08 -25.66 25.22
N LEU A 82 21.55 -26.13 26.38
CA LEU A 82 22.96 -26.12 26.76
C LEU A 82 23.77 -27.21 26.05
N PHE A 83 23.15 -28.32 25.62
CA PHE A 83 23.89 -29.48 25.11
C PHE A 83 24.69 -29.17 23.83
N THR A 84 24.17 -28.33 22.93
CA THR A 84 24.91 -27.90 21.74
C THR A 84 26.12 -27.05 22.13
N ALA A 85 25.95 -26.12 23.07
CA ALA A 85 27.03 -25.26 23.57
C ALA A 85 28.11 -26.06 24.34
N ILE A 86 27.70 -27.02 25.17
CA ILE A 86 28.59 -27.95 25.88
C ILE A 86 29.37 -28.82 24.88
N SER A 87 28.71 -29.32 23.83
CA SER A 87 29.37 -30.08 22.77
C SER A 87 30.41 -29.24 22.02
N GLU A 88 30.09 -27.98 21.66
CA GLU A 88 31.05 -27.05 21.06
C GLU A 88 32.24 -26.77 21.98
N ILE A 89 32.01 -26.57 23.28
CA ILE A 89 33.07 -26.39 24.29
C ILE A 89 33.97 -27.63 24.36
N LEU A 90 33.40 -28.84 24.40
CA LEU A 90 34.16 -30.08 24.50
C LEU A 90 34.96 -30.41 23.22
N VAL A 91 34.45 -30.02 22.05
CA VAL A 91 35.10 -30.30 20.74
C VAL A 91 36.10 -29.22 20.33
N THR A 92 35.82 -27.94 20.63
CA THR A 92 36.59 -26.78 20.12
C THR A 92 37.21 -25.90 21.20
N GLY A 93 36.90 -26.14 22.48
CA GLY A 93 37.35 -25.33 23.61
C GLY A 93 36.54 -24.04 23.86
N SER A 94 35.58 -23.70 22.99
CA SER A 94 34.75 -22.51 23.15
C SER A 94 33.38 -22.62 22.47
N THR A 95 32.47 -21.70 22.76
CA THR A 95 31.17 -21.58 22.08
C THR A 95 30.76 -20.11 21.97
N GLY A 96 30.02 -19.79 20.91
CA GLY A 96 29.34 -18.49 20.75
C GLY A 96 27.91 -18.48 21.29
N LEU A 97 27.38 -19.64 21.73
CA LEU A 97 25.99 -19.82 22.14
C LEU A 97 25.72 -19.38 23.59
N LEU A 98 26.76 -19.31 24.43
CA LEU A 98 26.67 -18.88 25.83
C LEU A 98 27.45 -17.57 26.06
N LYS A 99 26.94 -16.74 26.98
CA LYS A 99 27.53 -15.44 27.31
C LYS A 99 28.69 -15.62 28.29
N LYS A 100 29.86 -15.03 28.01
CA LYS A 100 30.98 -14.95 28.97
C LYS A 100 30.85 -13.80 29.98
N THR A 101 30.05 -12.79 29.66
CA THR A 101 29.83 -11.62 30.53
C THR A 101 28.81 -11.94 31.62
N ARG A 102 29.15 -11.62 32.88
CA ARG A 102 28.26 -11.77 34.05
C ARG A 102 26.95 -11.00 33.83
N PRO A 103 25.76 -11.64 33.95
CA PRO A 103 24.47 -10.96 33.77
C PRO A 103 24.28 -9.81 34.76
N VAL A 104 23.69 -8.70 34.28
CA VAL A 104 23.39 -7.52 35.11
C VAL A 104 22.13 -7.79 35.94
N ILE A 105 22.21 -7.57 37.25
CA ILE A 105 21.09 -7.71 38.18
C ILE A 105 20.44 -6.34 38.35
N ARG A 106 19.21 -6.18 37.84
CA ARG A 106 18.43 -4.91 37.91
C ARG A 106 17.61 -4.76 39.22
N ALA A 107 17.99 -5.43 40.31
CA ALA A 107 17.28 -5.36 41.60
C ALA A 107 17.78 -4.19 42.45
N THR A 108 16.86 -3.48 43.12
CA THR A 108 17.17 -2.34 44.01
C THR A 108 17.93 -2.77 45.27
N GLU A 109 17.69 -4.01 45.72
CA GLU A 109 18.44 -4.68 46.79
C GLU A 109 19.21 -5.87 46.20
N VAL A 110 20.52 -5.94 46.46
CA VAL A 110 21.41 -7.00 45.95
C VAL A 110 21.25 -8.31 46.74
N ILE A 111 20.84 -8.19 48.01
CA ILE A 111 20.54 -9.27 48.93
C ILE A 111 19.17 -8.94 49.54
N PHE A 112 18.24 -9.89 49.49
CA PHE A 112 16.85 -9.73 49.93
C PHE A 112 16.41 -10.96 50.75
N ARG A 113 15.33 -10.86 51.52
CA ARG A 113 14.79 -12.00 52.29
C ARG A 113 14.29 -13.09 51.33
N THR A 114 14.74 -14.33 51.54
CA THR A 114 14.38 -15.48 50.70
C THR A 114 12.86 -15.65 50.65
N PRO A 115 12.22 -15.60 49.47
CA PRO A 115 10.77 -15.79 49.36
C PRO A 115 10.36 -17.18 49.85
N PRO A 116 9.20 -17.34 50.52
CA PRO A 116 8.69 -18.66 50.85
C PRO A 116 8.33 -19.40 49.55
N VAL A 117 9.00 -20.53 49.31
CA VAL A 117 8.67 -21.43 48.19
C VAL A 117 7.51 -22.30 48.63
N HIS A 118 6.38 -22.17 47.94
CA HIS A 118 5.24 -23.06 48.10
C HIS A 118 5.21 -24.03 46.92
N ASP A 119 5.71 -25.23 47.15
CA ASP A 119 5.50 -26.36 46.25
C ASP A 119 4.20 -27.09 46.62
N PHE A 120 3.40 -27.41 45.62
CA PHE A 120 2.12 -28.10 45.75
C PHE A 120 2.17 -29.51 45.14
N ASP A 121 3.27 -29.90 44.50
CA ASP A 121 3.48 -31.26 43.98
C ASP A 121 4.07 -32.17 45.07
N LEU A 122 3.19 -32.91 45.74
CA LEU A 122 3.56 -33.89 46.77
C LEU A 122 3.77 -35.31 46.21
N SER A 123 3.89 -35.46 44.88
CA SER A 123 4.27 -36.75 44.27
C SER A 123 5.73 -37.11 44.60
N PRO A 124 6.10 -38.40 44.61
CA PRO A 124 7.50 -38.82 44.76
C PRO A 124 8.43 -38.14 43.73
N GLU A 125 7.97 -38.04 42.49
CA GLU A 125 8.69 -37.41 41.37
C GLU A 125 8.78 -35.88 41.52
N GLY A 126 7.73 -35.22 42.02
CA GLY A 126 7.73 -33.79 42.33
C GLY A 126 8.72 -33.45 43.45
N ILE A 127 8.70 -34.24 44.54
CA ILE A 127 9.65 -34.12 45.65
C ILE A 127 11.10 -34.34 45.17
N GLU A 128 11.35 -35.34 44.32
CA GLU A 128 12.67 -35.57 43.73
C GLU A 128 13.14 -34.36 42.90
N LYS A 129 12.29 -33.87 41.98
CA LYS A 129 12.58 -32.69 41.16
C LYS A 129 12.89 -31.45 42.00
N THR A 130 12.09 -31.18 43.02
CA THR A 130 12.27 -30.03 43.92
C THR A 130 13.52 -30.16 44.81
N ILE A 131 13.86 -31.35 45.31
CA ILE A 131 15.14 -31.59 46.02
C ILE A 131 16.36 -31.36 45.12
N LEU A 132 16.25 -31.73 43.84
CA LEU A 132 17.33 -31.56 42.85
C LEU A 132 17.40 -30.16 42.23
N GLY A 133 16.50 -29.23 42.58
CA GLY A 133 16.43 -27.90 41.96
C GLY A 133 16.02 -27.93 40.48
N ILE A 134 15.39 -29.01 40.05
CA ILE A 134 14.83 -29.18 38.71
C ILE A 134 13.40 -28.63 38.79
N GLY A 135 13.16 -27.46 38.18
CA GLY A 135 11.81 -26.92 38.09
C GLY A 135 10.86 -27.90 37.43
N GLY A 136 9.57 -27.86 37.82
CA GLY A 136 8.53 -28.63 37.14
C GLY A 136 8.59 -28.41 35.63
N GLU A 137 8.27 -29.45 34.85
CA GLU A 137 8.34 -29.41 33.38
C GLU A 137 7.45 -28.29 32.83
N THR A 138 8.07 -27.13 32.62
CA THR A 138 7.64 -26.26 31.54
C THR A 138 7.80 -27.09 30.28
N VAL A 139 6.68 -27.32 29.59
CA VAL A 139 6.70 -27.79 28.21
C VAL A 139 7.33 -26.66 27.41
N GLN A 140 8.66 -26.62 27.40
CA GLN A 140 9.42 -25.71 26.56
C GLN A 140 9.20 -26.21 25.13
N GLU A 141 8.47 -25.41 24.35
CA GLU A 141 8.45 -25.57 22.91
C GLU A 141 9.91 -25.57 22.42
N GLU A 142 10.25 -26.52 21.54
CA GLU A 142 11.60 -26.62 20.95
C GLU A 142 12.05 -25.22 20.49
N GLY A 143 13.12 -24.69 21.09
CA GLY A 143 13.50 -23.29 20.97
C GLY A 143 13.47 -22.83 19.52
N GLU A 144 12.53 -21.94 19.19
CA GLU A 144 12.23 -21.65 17.78
C GLU A 144 13.50 -21.21 17.05
N THR A 145 13.78 -21.83 15.91
CA THR A 145 14.86 -21.35 15.04
C THR A 145 14.55 -19.92 14.59
N PRO A 146 15.38 -18.91 14.91
CA PRO A 146 15.11 -17.51 14.59
C PRO A 146 14.97 -17.29 13.08
N ILE A 147 13.98 -16.49 12.68
CA ILE A 147 13.81 -16.08 11.28
C ILE A 147 14.83 -14.98 10.98
N ARG A 148 15.65 -15.17 9.94
CA ARG A 148 16.57 -14.13 9.48
C ARG A 148 15.80 -13.10 8.65
N VAL A 149 15.89 -11.82 9.01
CA VAL A 149 15.28 -10.73 8.26
C VAL A 149 16.28 -9.91 7.47
N SER A 150 15.81 -9.39 6.34
CA SER A 150 16.53 -8.50 5.44
C SER A 150 15.54 -7.53 4.78
N ILE A 151 16.03 -6.38 4.33
CA ILE A 151 15.19 -5.37 3.66
C ILE A 151 15.83 -4.97 2.32
N SER A 152 14.99 -4.93 1.30
CA SER A 152 15.32 -4.53 -0.06
C SER A 152 14.45 -3.34 -0.49
N ASN A 153 15.05 -2.37 -1.16
CA ASN A 153 14.33 -1.22 -1.73
C ASN A 153 14.45 -1.20 -3.24
N GLY A 154 13.34 -1.41 -3.95
CA GLY A 154 13.26 -1.45 -5.42
C GLY A 154 12.04 -2.23 -5.92
N ASP A 155 12.05 -2.57 -7.21
CA ASP A 155 10.93 -3.27 -7.85
C ASP A 155 10.81 -4.72 -7.35
N LEU A 156 9.56 -5.13 -7.05
CA LEU A 156 9.23 -6.47 -6.53
C LEU A 156 9.59 -7.62 -7.47
N LYS A 157 9.84 -7.34 -8.76
CA LYS A 157 10.37 -8.29 -9.74
C LYS A 157 11.70 -8.91 -9.30
N TYR A 158 12.52 -8.16 -8.58
CA TYR A 158 13.87 -8.56 -8.16
C TYR A 158 13.91 -9.20 -6.74
N ALA A 159 12.75 -9.59 -6.21
CA ALA A 159 12.62 -10.30 -4.94
C ALA A 159 13.40 -11.64 -4.93
N ALA A 160 14.12 -11.91 -3.84
CA ALA A 160 14.99 -13.08 -3.72
C ALA A 160 14.23 -14.41 -3.58
N TYR A 161 12.97 -14.36 -3.15
CA TYR A 161 12.12 -15.51 -2.85
C TYR A 161 10.70 -15.30 -3.43
N PRO A 162 9.79 -16.29 -3.37
CA PRO A 162 8.40 -16.08 -3.76
C PRO A 162 7.75 -14.95 -2.96
N LEU A 163 6.94 -14.12 -3.62
CA LEU A 163 6.44 -12.88 -3.05
C LEU A 163 5.07 -13.06 -2.38
N LEU A 164 5.00 -12.78 -1.08
CA LEU A 164 3.80 -12.69 -0.28
C LEU A 164 3.12 -11.33 -0.49
N ALA A 165 1.86 -11.35 -0.89
CA ALA A 165 0.97 -10.20 -1.02
C ALA A 165 -0.42 -10.54 -0.50
N GLY A 166 -1.29 -9.53 -0.32
CA GLY A 166 -2.64 -9.73 0.17
C GLY A 166 -3.70 -9.05 -0.71
N HIS A 167 -4.89 -9.66 -0.77
CA HIS A 167 -6.03 -9.21 -1.57
C HIS A 167 -7.26 -8.97 -0.69
N PHE A 168 -7.96 -7.85 -0.88
CA PHE A 168 -9.23 -7.58 -0.19
C PHE A 168 -10.40 -8.25 -0.90
N LYS A 169 -11.38 -8.73 -0.13
CA LYS A 169 -12.58 -9.37 -0.68
C LYS A 169 -13.34 -8.40 -1.60
N ASN A 170 -13.67 -8.87 -2.80
CA ASN A 170 -14.33 -8.13 -3.87
C ASN A 170 -13.53 -6.94 -4.44
N ASP A 171 -12.24 -6.80 -4.11
CA ASP A 171 -11.35 -5.79 -4.70
C ASP A 171 -10.86 -6.24 -6.10
N GLY A 172 -10.24 -5.35 -6.86
CA GLY A 172 -9.59 -5.68 -8.13
C GLY A 172 -8.14 -6.16 -7.95
N ILE A 173 -7.55 -6.74 -8.99
CA ILE A 173 -6.09 -6.95 -9.05
C ILE A 173 -5.42 -5.61 -9.35
N LEU A 174 -4.97 -4.94 -8.29
CA LEU A 174 -4.44 -3.58 -8.30
C LEU A 174 -2.98 -3.51 -7.83
N TYR A 175 -2.34 -2.37 -8.07
CA TYR A 175 -1.00 -2.01 -7.58
C TYR A 175 0.03 -3.16 -7.60
N ALA A 176 0.40 -3.69 -6.42
CA ALA A 176 1.34 -4.78 -6.26
C ALA A 176 0.89 -6.09 -6.90
N GLU A 177 -0.38 -6.48 -6.70
CA GLU A 177 -0.92 -7.70 -7.32
C GLU A 177 -0.89 -7.61 -8.84
N LYS A 178 -1.15 -6.43 -9.41
CA LYS A 178 -1.06 -6.20 -10.85
C LYS A 178 0.37 -6.27 -11.38
N ALA A 179 1.36 -5.81 -10.61
CA ALA A 179 2.78 -5.96 -10.95
C ALA A 179 3.24 -7.43 -10.84
N ILE A 180 2.74 -8.19 -9.86
CA ILE A 180 2.94 -9.63 -9.77
C ILE A 180 2.30 -10.32 -10.98
N ASP A 181 1.05 -10.01 -11.30
CA ASP A 181 0.29 -10.59 -12.41
C ASP A 181 0.98 -10.35 -13.76
N TYR A 182 1.53 -9.15 -13.98
CA TYR A 182 2.33 -8.83 -15.16
C TYR A 182 3.57 -9.73 -15.29
N ASN A 183 4.35 -9.89 -14.21
CA ASN A 183 5.50 -10.79 -14.20
C ASN A 183 5.08 -12.28 -14.31
N MET A 184 3.89 -12.61 -13.84
CA MET A 184 3.25 -13.93 -13.93
C MET A 184 2.47 -14.17 -15.24
N LYS A 185 2.47 -13.20 -16.18
CA LYS A 185 1.81 -13.27 -17.49
C LYS A 185 0.28 -13.43 -17.46
N GLY A 186 -0.40 -12.85 -16.48
CA GLY A 186 -1.88 -12.78 -16.42
C GLY A 186 -2.57 -13.88 -15.61
N VAL A 187 -1.81 -14.80 -15.00
CA VAL A 187 -2.34 -15.97 -14.26
C VAL A 187 -3.20 -15.60 -13.05
N LEU A 188 -2.95 -14.47 -12.39
CA LEU A 188 -3.79 -13.98 -11.30
C LEU A 188 -5.11 -13.44 -11.87
N THR A 189 -5.06 -12.66 -12.95
CA THR A 189 -6.25 -12.15 -13.66
C THR A 189 -7.14 -13.28 -14.19
N GLU A 190 -6.56 -14.36 -14.71
CA GLU A 190 -7.32 -15.55 -15.13
C GLU A 190 -8.07 -16.21 -13.97
N ARG A 191 -7.41 -16.43 -12.83
CA ARG A 191 -8.02 -17.01 -11.62
C ARG A 191 -9.11 -16.11 -11.03
N TYR A 192 -8.89 -14.80 -11.03
CA TYR A 192 -9.88 -13.81 -10.60
C TYR A 192 -11.15 -13.85 -11.46
N ARG A 193 -11.00 -13.88 -12.80
CA ARG A 193 -12.14 -14.02 -13.72
C ARG A 193 -12.92 -15.33 -13.57
N LEU A 194 -12.26 -16.38 -13.10
CA LEU A 194 -12.89 -17.69 -12.80
C LEU A 194 -13.52 -17.77 -11.40
N GLY A 195 -13.41 -16.73 -10.57
CA GLY A 195 -13.89 -16.76 -9.17
C GLY A 195 -13.07 -17.68 -8.25
N LEU A 196 -11.83 -17.99 -8.64
CA LEU A 196 -10.91 -18.89 -7.92
C LEU A 196 -9.78 -18.13 -7.19
N TYR A 197 -10.07 -16.89 -6.77
CA TYR A 197 -9.09 -15.98 -6.16
C TYR A 197 -9.37 -15.81 -4.66
N PRO A 198 -8.32 -15.76 -3.80
CA PRO A 198 -8.51 -15.59 -2.36
C PRO A 198 -9.06 -14.19 -2.05
N GLY A 199 -9.74 -14.04 -0.92
CA GLY A 199 -10.28 -12.76 -0.46
C GLY A 199 -10.75 -12.79 1.00
N GLU A 200 -11.33 -13.90 1.46
CA GLU A 200 -11.72 -14.07 2.87
C GLU A 200 -10.52 -14.32 3.79
N ILE A 201 -10.62 -13.96 5.07
CA ILE A 201 -9.55 -14.22 6.05
C ILE A 201 -9.23 -15.71 6.15
N GLY A 202 -7.94 -16.06 6.01
CA GLY A 202 -7.44 -17.43 5.95
C GLY A 202 -7.47 -18.07 4.55
N SER A 203 -8.24 -17.53 3.60
CA SER A 203 -8.15 -17.99 2.20
C SER A 203 -6.81 -17.58 1.59
N ASN A 204 -6.24 -18.42 0.72
CA ASN A 204 -4.92 -18.18 0.17
C ASN A 204 -4.65 -18.98 -1.12
N GLU A 205 -3.82 -18.40 -1.98
CA GLU A 205 -3.34 -19.04 -3.21
C GLU A 205 -1.81 -19.02 -3.30
N VAL A 206 -1.23 -20.13 -3.77
CA VAL A 206 0.22 -20.35 -3.82
C VAL A 206 0.60 -20.79 -5.23
N ILE A 207 1.40 -19.96 -5.91
CA ILE A 207 1.84 -20.20 -7.29
C ILE A 207 3.36 -20.06 -7.34
N ILE A 208 4.07 -21.17 -7.18
CA ILE A 208 5.54 -21.21 -7.27
C ILE A 208 5.94 -21.54 -8.71
N THR A 209 6.74 -20.67 -9.33
CA THR A 209 7.26 -20.90 -10.68
C THR A 209 8.69 -21.43 -10.65
N GLY A 210 9.08 -22.19 -11.68
CA GLY A 210 10.47 -22.52 -11.96
C GLY A 210 11.13 -21.59 -12.99
N GLN A 211 10.53 -20.43 -13.25
CA GLN A 211 11.07 -19.45 -14.21
C GLN A 211 12.22 -18.67 -13.56
N LYS A 212 13.26 -18.36 -14.35
CA LYS A 212 14.43 -17.61 -13.84
C LYS A 212 14.12 -16.16 -13.46
N ASP A 213 13.02 -15.61 -13.97
CA ASP A 213 12.74 -14.18 -13.90
C ASP A 213 11.84 -13.79 -12.72
N PHE A 214 11.10 -14.74 -12.12
CA PHE A 214 10.23 -14.49 -10.97
C PHE A 214 9.92 -15.78 -10.19
N ASN A 215 10.23 -15.80 -8.89
CA ASN A 215 10.15 -17.00 -8.04
C ASN A 215 8.71 -17.50 -7.77
N GLY A 216 7.70 -16.69 -8.08
CA GLY A 216 6.29 -16.99 -7.81
C GLY A 216 5.72 -16.15 -6.67
N THR A 217 4.51 -16.47 -6.23
CA THR A 217 3.76 -15.66 -5.27
C THR A 217 2.88 -16.47 -4.33
N VAL A 218 2.62 -15.90 -3.15
CA VAL A 218 1.60 -16.33 -2.18
C VAL A 218 0.64 -15.15 -2.01
N ILE A 219 -0.61 -15.29 -2.43
CA ILE A 219 -1.67 -14.29 -2.23
C ILE A 219 -2.53 -14.73 -1.06
N VAL A 220 -2.76 -13.86 -0.06
CA VAL A 220 -3.60 -14.15 1.11
C VAL A 220 -4.81 -13.23 1.18
N GLY A 221 -5.98 -13.75 1.55
CA GLY A 221 -7.20 -12.97 1.67
C GLY A 221 -7.21 -12.06 2.91
N LEU A 222 -7.63 -10.81 2.73
CA LEU A 222 -7.60 -9.75 3.74
C LEU A 222 -9.00 -9.40 4.30
N GLY A 223 -10.04 -10.14 3.91
CA GLY A 223 -11.41 -9.88 4.33
C GLY A 223 -11.97 -8.59 3.72
N ASP A 224 -12.96 -7.99 4.37
CA ASP A 224 -13.63 -6.80 3.87
C ASP A 224 -12.82 -5.52 4.19
N PRO A 225 -12.64 -4.59 3.23
CA PRO A 225 -11.90 -3.34 3.43
C PRO A 225 -12.32 -2.54 4.66
N GLY A 226 -11.33 -2.08 5.44
CA GLY A 226 -11.53 -1.32 6.67
C GLY A 226 -11.81 -2.15 7.93
N THR A 227 -12.04 -3.47 7.81
CA THR A 227 -12.25 -4.36 8.98
C THR A 227 -11.01 -5.14 9.40
N LEU A 228 -9.92 -5.08 8.61
CA LEU A 228 -8.71 -5.87 8.81
C LEU A 228 -7.92 -5.42 10.06
N THR A 229 -7.71 -6.37 10.96
CA THR A 229 -6.84 -6.25 12.13
C THR A 229 -5.50 -6.96 11.91
N ALA A 230 -4.50 -6.62 12.71
CA ALA A 230 -3.20 -7.31 12.72
C ALA A 230 -3.36 -8.83 12.96
N PHE A 231 -4.26 -9.23 13.86
CA PHE A 231 -4.55 -10.65 14.14
C PHE A 231 -5.13 -11.40 12.93
N GLN A 232 -6.06 -10.77 12.20
CA GLN A 232 -6.61 -11.35 10.98
C GLN A 232 -5.55 -11.47 9.89
N LEU A 233 -4.66 -10.47 9.74
CA LEU A 233 -3.51 -10.55 8.83
C LEU A 233 -2.57 -11.70 9.23
N THR A 234 -2.21 -11.84 10.51
CA THR A 234 -1.42 -12.95 11.05
C THR A 234 -2.04 -14.30 10.65
N LYS A 235 -3.35 -14.47 10.83
CA LYS A 235 -4.07 -15.70 10.48
C LYS A 235 -4.04 -15.98 8.97
N SER A 236 -4.24 -14.96 8.13
CA SER A 236 -4.18 -15.13 6.67
C SER A 236 -2.77 -15.48 6.17
N VAL A 237 -1.74 -14.81 6.71
CA VAL A 237 -0.33 -15.13 6.42
C VAL A 237 0.02 -16.55 6.87
N GLU A 238 -0.37 -16.93 8.09
CA GLU A 238 -0.15 -18.28 8.63
C GLU A 238 -0.69 -19.37 7.68
N GLN A 239 -1.94 -19.25 7.21
CA GLN A 239 -2.54 -20.25 6.31
C GLN A 239 -1.86 -20.28 4.94
N GLY A 240 -1.50 -19.11 4.37
CA GLY A 240 -0.78 -19.02 3.10
C GLY A 240 0.62 -19.63 3.16
N ILE A 241 1.36 -19.33 4.22
CA ILE A 241 2.71 -19.88 4.45
C ILE A 241 2.65 -21.37 4.77
N ALA A 242 1.64 -21.85 5.51
CA ALA A 242 1.43 -23.28 5.73
C ALA A 242 1.18 -24.03 4.40
N LYS A 243 0.30 -23.53 3.51
CA LYS A 243 0.07 -24.11 2.16
C LYS A 243 1.36 -24.09 1.32
N TYR A 244 2.15 -23.01 1.39
CA TYR A 244 3.45 -22.92 0.73
C TYR A 244 4.43 -23.99 1.24
N LEU A 245 4.61 -24.12 2.55
CA LEU A 245 5.51 -25.10 3.16
C LEU A 245 5.05 -26.55 2.88
N LEU A 246 3.75 -26.84 2.89
CA LEU A 246 3.23 -28.13 2.47
C LEU A 246 3.57 -28.44 0.99
N SER A 247 3.45 -27.45 0.10
CA SER A 247 3.80 -27.64 -1.32
C SER A 247 5.30 -27.90 -1.55
N LEU A 248 6.17 -27.34 -0.70
CA LEU A 248 7.61 -27.56 -0.74
C LEU A 248 8.04 -28.90 -0.15
N ASN A 249 7.41 -29.33 0.94
CA ASN A 249 7.72 -30.60 1.60
C ASN A 249 7.09 -31.80 0.86
N GLY A 250 5.94 -31.62 0.20
CA GLY A 250 5.28 -32.65 -0.62
C GLY A 250 5.96 -32.94 -1.98
N ARG A 251 6.90 -32.08 -2.42
CA ARG A 251 7.69 -32.32 -3.64
C ARG A 251 9.01 -33.01 -3.30
N THR A 252 9.06 -34.34 -3.45
CA THR A 252 10.29 -35.13 -3.51
C THR A 252 11.09 -34.79 -4.77
N LEU A 253 11.80 -33.65 -4.75
CA LEU A 253 12.84 -33.34 -5.72
C LEU A 253 14.04 -34.28 -5.49
N PRO A 254 14.40 -35.16 -6.44
CA PRO A 254 15.59 -35.99 -6.29
C PRO A 254 16.84 -35.12 -6.46
N GLY A 255 17.71 -35.08 -5.46
CA GLY A 255 19.12 -34.67 -5.64
C GLY A 255 19.58 -33.34 -5.06
N ASN A 256 18.72 -32.48 -4.50
CA ASN A 256 19.18 -31.28 -3.77
C ASN A 256 19.19 -31.55 -2.25
N GLY A 257 20.39 -31.56 -1.66
CA GLY A 257 20.64 -32.07 -0.31
C GLY A 257 20.05 -31.26 0.85
N ARG A 258 20.23 -31.82 2.06
CA ARG A 258 20.04 -31.11 3.34
C ARG A 258 20.85 -29.80 3.32
N GLY A 259 20.19 -28.63 3.27
CA GLY A 259 20.86 -27.33 3.32
C GLY A 259 20.31 -26.20 2.43
N SER A 260 19.33 -26.44 1.56
CA SER A 260 18.73 -25.33 0.78
C SER A 260 17.85 -24.44 1.67
N GLN A 261 18.34 -23.23 1.94
CA GLN A 261 17.64 -22.18 2.70
C GLN A 261 16.28 -21.87 2.06
N VAL A 262 15.20 -22.03 2.82
CA VAL A 262 13.84 -21.66 2.39
C VAL A 262 13.54 -20.27 2.92
N GLY A 263 13.08 -19.39 2.03
CA GLY A 263 12.70 -18.02 2.37
C GLY A 263 11.41 -17.59 1.68
N ILE A 264 10.91 -16.43 2.10
CA ILE A 264 9.77 -15.73 1.51
C ILE A 264 10.14 -14.24 1.40
N SER A 265 9.71 -13.58 0.34
CA SER A 265 9.78 -12.12 0.22
C SER A 265 8.39 -11.57 0.49
N SER A 266 8.25 -10.42 1.17
CA SER A 266 6.95 -9.83 1.47
C SER A 266 6.97 -8.32 1.25
N LEU A 267 5.84 -7.79 0.81
CA LEU A 267 5.56 -6.35 0.93
C LEU A 267 5.07 -6.04 2.35
N ALA A 268 5.01 -4.76 2.72
CA ALA A 268 4.32 -4.32 3.94
C ALA A 268 2.79 -4.30 3.69
N ILE A 269 2.15 -5.46 3.79
CA ILE A 269 0.74 -5.70 3.43
C ILE A 269 -0.20 -4.81 4.26
N ALA A 270 -1.26 -4.29 3.63
CA ALA A 270 -2.32 -3.51 4.26
C ALA A 270 -1.89 -2.19 4.95
N CYS A 271 -0.64 -1.75 4.80
CA CYS A 271 -0.09 -0.50 5.36
C CYS A 271 -0.62 0.81 4.73
N SER A 272 -1.69 0.72 3.95
CA SER A 272 -2.32 1.84 3.25
C SER A 272 -3.84 1.61 3.30
N TYR A 273 -4.49 1.22 2.19
CA TYR A 273 -5.93 0.97 2.11
C TYR A 273 -6.50 0.02 3.19
N GLY A 274 -5.68 -0.88 3.72
CA GLY A 274 -6.04 -1.79 4.81
C GLY A 274 -6.00 -1.23 6.23
N GLY A 275 -5.64 0.04 6.44
CA GLY A 275 -5.70 0.72 7.74
C GLY A 275 -4.63 0.32 8.77
N LEU A 276 -3.69 -0.59 8.44
CA LEU A 276 -2.62 -0.96 9.36
C LEU A 276 -1.45 0.03 9.31
N SER A 277 -0.73 0.17 10.42
CA SER A 277 0.60 0.80 10.40
C SER A 277 1.64 -0.17 9.83
N VAL A 278 2.75 0.36 9.32
CA VAL A 278 3.90 -0.45 8.86
C VAL A 278 4.38 -1.39 9.97
N GLU A 279 4.42 -0.90 11.21
CA GLU A 279 4.74 -1.70 12.37
C GLU A 279 3.81 -2.91 12.56
N LYS A 280 2.49 -2.68 12.59
CA LYS A 280 1.50 -3.75 12.78
C LYS A 280 1.56 -4.80 11.67
N SER A 281 1.77 -4.37 10.43
CA SER A 281 1.90 -5.28 9.29
C SER A 281 3.15 -6.15 9.40
N VAL A 282 4.32 -5.54 9.65
CA VAL A 282 5.59 -6.27 9.77
C VAL A 282 5.51 -7.29 10.92
N ARG A 283 5.02 -6.88 12.11
CA ARG A 283 4.80 -7.79 13.25
C ARG A 283 3.84 -8.94 12.90
N ALA A 284 2.71 -8.65 12.25
CA ALA A 284 1.72 -9.66 11.87
C ALA A 284 2.26 -10.67 10.84
N ILE A 285 3.04 -10.20 9.87
CA ILE A 285 3.69 -11.06 8.86
C ILE A 285 4.72 -11.98 9.52
N VAL A 286 5.60 -11.44 10.37
CA VAL A 286 6.60 -12.22 11.12
C VAL A 286 5.93 -13.29 11.98
N LEU A 287 4.94 -12.90 12.79
CA LEU A 287 4.19 -13.81 13.66
C LEU A 287 3.45 -14.89 12.86
N GLY A 288 2.85 -14.53 11.72
CA GLY A 288 2.16 -15.49 10.85
C GLY A 288 3.10 -16.55 10.28
N ILE A 289 4.34 -16.16 9.95
CA ILE A 289 5.38 -17.09 9.48
C ILE A 289 5.90 -17.98 10.63
N GLN A 290 6.12 -17.44 11.83
CA GLN A 290 6.49 -18.26 13.02
C GLN A 290 5.41 -19.31 13.33
N ASN A 291 4.15 -18.89 13.44
CA ASN A 291 3.03 -19.79 13.71
C ASN A 291 2.92 -20.90 12.65
N ALA A 292 3.11 -20.56 11.36
CA ALA A 292 3.13 -21.53 10.28
C ALA A 292 4.31 -22.50 10.38
N ASN A 293 5.52 -22.01 10.67
CA ASN A 293 6.71 -22.83 10.90
C ASN A 293 6.49 -23.83 12.06
N THR A 294 5.95 -23.37 13.18
CA THR A 294 5.74 -24.20 14.38
C THR A 294 4.65 -25.25 14.17
N ARG A 295 3.54 -24.92 13.50
CA ARG A 295 2.57 -25.95 13.06
C ARG A 295 3.16 -26.98 12.10
N ILE A 296 4.00 -26.55 11.15
CA ILE A 296 4.64 -27.45 10.18
C ILE A 296 5.63 -28.40 10.87
N ARG A 297 6.40 -27.92 11.85
CA ARG A 297 7.27 -28.75 12.71
C ARG A 297 6.45 -29.81 13.47
N GLN A 298 5.38 -29.39 14.16
CA GLN A 298 4.50 -30.28 14.93
C GLN A 298 3.88 -31.41 14.07
N ILE A 299 3.51 -31.12 12.81
CA ILE A 299 2.86 -32.09 11.92
C ILE A 299 3.87 -33.02 11.22
N LEU A 300 4.97 -32.50 10.68
CA LEU A 300 5.89 -33.26 9.82
C LEU A 300 7.11 -33.85 10.54
N LYS A 301 7.39 -33.43 11.79
CA LYS A 301 8.53 -33.88 12.63
C LYS A 301 9.91 -33.65 11.97
N GLU A 302 10.94 -34.29 12.51
CA GLU A 302 12.35 -34.03 12.17
C GLU A 302 12.63 -34.02 10.64
N GLY A 303 13.19 -32.92 10.16
CA GLY A 303 13.57 -32.73 8.76
C GLY A 303 12.58 -31.93 7.91
N ALA A 304 11.44 -31.49 8.47
CA ALA A 304 10.52 -30.56 7.81
C ALA A 304 11.22 -29.25 7.41
N LYS A 305 11.06 -28.82 6.15
CA LYS A 305 11.54 -27.50 5.69
C LYS A 305 10.60 -26.41 6.23
N THR A 306 11.16 -25.44 6.94
CA THR A 306 10.50 -24.23 7.47
C THR A 306 11.05 -22.98 6.79
N VAL A 307 10.32 -21.85 6.86
CA VAL A 307 10.83 -20.55 6.41
C VAL A 307 11.93 -20.08 7.37
N THR A 308 13.15 -19.97 6.86
CA THR A 308 14.35 -19.53 7.59
C THR A 308 14.74 -18.08 7.30
N HIS A 309 14.20 -17.50 6.22
CA HIS A 309 14.54 -16.15 5.77
C HIS A 309 13.30 -15.37 5.31
N LEU A 310 13.24 -14.10 5.72
CA LEU A 310 12.21 -13.15 5.32
C LEU A 310 12.87 -11.90 4.71
N GLU A 311 12.54 -11.58 3.47
CA GLU A 311 12.94 -10.34 2.81
C GLU A 311 11.74 -9.40 2.73
N PHE A 312 11.78 -8.24 3.39
CA PHE A 312 10.82 -7.18 3.10
C PHE A 312 11.28 -6.40 1.86
N VAL A 313 10.44 -6.33 0.83
CA VAL A 313 10.71 -5.61 -0.42
C VAL A 313 9.74 -4.44 -0.52
N GLU A 314 10.25 -3.22 -0.62
CA GLU A 314 9.42 -2.01 -0.77
C GLU A 314 9.95 -1.10 -1.87
N GLN A 315 9.09 -0.66 -2.78
CA GLN A 315 9.51 0.21 -3.89
C GLN A 315 9.91 1.61 -3.40
N TYR A 316 9.18 2.14 -2.42
CA TYR A 316 9.38 3.49 -1.91
C TYR A 316 10.38 3.52 -0.75
N GLN A 317 11.38 4.42 -0.83
CA GLN A 317 12.48 4.50 0.12
C GLN A 317 12.01 4.82 1.56
N ASP A 318 10.98 5.66 1.73
CA ASP A 318 10.40 5.97 3.04
C ASP A 318 9.77 4.74 3.72
N ARG A 319 9.10 3.87 2.93
CA ARG A 319 8.50 2.64 3.44
C ARG A 319 9.56 1.62 3.82
N ALA A 320 10.57 1.43 2.98
CA ALA A 320 11.72 0.55 3.26
C ALA A 320 12.48 0.99 4.52
N LEU A 321 12.64 2.30 4.73
CA LEU A 321 13.24 2.87 5.94
C LEU A 321 12.37 2.67 7.19
N ASN A 322 11.05 2.82 7.07
CA ASN A 322 10.13 2.54 8.17
C ASN A 322 10.20 1.05 8.60
N CYS A 323 10.18 0.13 7.64
CA CYS A 323 10.42 -1.30 7.90
C CYS A 323 11.77 -1.57 8.60
N LEU A 324 12.83 -0.82 8.27
CA LEU A 324 14.15 -0.96 8.90
C LEU A 324 14.12 -0.61 10.38
N TYR A 325 13.49 0.51 10.74
CA TYR A 325 13.34 0.90 12.15
C TYR A 325 12.46 -0.10 12.91
N VAL A 326 11.31 -0.50 12.35
CA VAL A 326 10.41 -1.49 12.96
C VAL A 326 11.14 -2.81 13.25
N LEU A 327 11.83 -3.40 12.27
CA LEU A 327 12.55 -4.66 12.47
C LEU A 327 13.72 -4.52 13.46
N ASN A 328 14.36 -3.35 13.52
CA ASN A 328 15.41 -3.06 14.49
C ASN A 328 14.90 -2.85 15.92
N GLU A 329 13.64 -2.45 16.11
CA GLU A 329 13.02 -2.46 17.44
C GLU A 329 12.54 -3.85 17.84
N ILE A 330 11.92 -4.62 16.91
CA ILE A 330 11.53 -6.02 17.15
C ILE A 330 12.73 -6.88 17.61
N GLU A 331 13.90 -6.72 16.98
CA GLU A 331 15.13 -7.46 17.39
C GLU A 331 15.63 -7.11 18.81
N LYS A 332 15.24 -5.96 19.38
CA LYS A 332 15.64 -5.53 20.73
C LYS A 332 14.66 -5.92 21.82
N GLU A 333 13.45 -6.36 21.47
CA GLU A 333 12.40 -6.65 22.45
C GLU A 333 12.78 -7.88 23.29
N GLU A 334 12.85 -7.70 24.62
CA GLU A 334 13.25 -8.75 25.56
C GLU A 334 12.12 -9.80 25.79
N ASP A 335 10.86 -9.50 25.43
CA ASP A 335 9.70 -10.41 25.53
C ASP A 335 9.47 -11.21 24.23
N SER A 336 9.80 -12.51 24.27
CA SER A 336 10.07 -13.39 23.12
C SER A 336 8.84 -13.88 22.32
N THR A 337 7.91 -12.99 21.97
CA THR A 337 6.80 -13.33 21.03
C THR A 337 7.23 -13.35 19.57
N LEU A 338 8.29 -12.62 19.20
CA LEU A 338 8.81 -12.53 17.83
C LEU A 338 10.30 -12.90 17.81
N ASN A 339 10.64 -14.05 17.21
CA ASN A 339 12.00 -14.58 17.24
C ASN A 339 12.71 -14.31 15.89
N VAL A 340 13.39 -13.16 15.83
CA VAL A 340 13.94 -12.59 14.60
C VAL A 340 15.40 -12.17 14.80
N ILE A 341 16.25 -12.44 13.79
CA ILE A 341 17.64 -11.95 13.73
C ILE A 341 17.82 -11.10 12.46
N PHE A 342 18.35 -9.88 12.60
CA PHE A 342 18.63 -9.02 11.47
C PHE A 342 19.99 -9.38 10.85
N GLU A 343 20.00 -9.96 9.64
CA GLU A 343 21.25 -10.47 9.04
C GLU A 343 22.29 -9.35 8.84
N LYS A 344 21.84 -8.20 8.30
CA LYS A 344 22.66 -6.99 8.09
C LYS A 344 21.76 -5.76 8.21
N LYS A 345 22.03 -4.86 9.15
CA LYS A 345 21.27 -3.62 9.39
C LYS A 345 21.48 -2.57 8.30
N ARG A 346 21.07 -2.89 7.07
CA ARG A 346 21.16 -2.03 5.87
C ARG A 346 20.06 -2.39 4.89
N ILE A 347 19.60 -1.41 4.13
CA ILE A 347 18.69 -1.63 3.00
C ILE A 347 19.52 -2.03 1.78
N LYS A 348 19.16 -3.14 1.13
CA LYS A 348 19.70 -3.58 -0.16
C LYS A 348 18.99 -2.81 -1.27
N LYS A 349 19.68 -1.89 -1.96
CA LYS A 349 19.11 -1.26 -3.16
C LYS A 349 18.94 -2.31 -4.28
N LEU A 350 17.77 -2.30 -4.90
CA LEU A 350 17.39 -3.05 -6.09
C LEU A 350 16.98 -2.05 -7.20
N PRO A 351 17.03 -2.44 -8.49
CA PRO A 351 16.58 -1.58 -9.58
C PRO A 351 15.12 -1.15 -9.41
N GLY A 352 14.78 0.04 -9.90
CA GLY A 352 13.41 0.56 -9.83
C GLY A 352 12.93 1.05 -8.45
N SER A 353 13.86 1.35 -7.55
CA SER A 353 13.57 2.08 -6.31
C SER A 353 13.03 3.48 -6.59
N ARG A 354 12.11 3.95 -5.73
CA ARG A 354 11.48 5.26 -5.85
C ARG A 354 11.68 6.10 -4.59
N GLU A 355 11.96 7.37 -4.81
CA GLU A 355 11.87 8.43 -3.83
C GLU A 355 10.56 9.19 -4.00
N ARG A 356 10.09 9.82 -2.93
CA ARG A 356 8.93 10.72 -2.91
C ARG A 356 9.11 11.68 -1.75
N LEU A 357 8.56 12.89 -1.86
CA LEU A 357 8.45 13.73 -0.68
C LEU A 357 7.45 13.10 0.29
N PRO A 358 7.80 12.94 1.58
CA PRO A 358 6.83 12.65 2.63
C PRO A 358 6.10 13.96 3.01
N LEU A 359 5.50 14.61 2.01
CA LEU A 359 4.30 15.41 2.25
C LEU A 359 3.24 14.40 2.70
N ASP A 360 2.41 14.76 3.68
CA ASP A 360 1.39 13.85 4.21
C ASP A 360 0.58 13.25 3.06
N ASN A 361 0.44 11.92 3.02
CA ASN A 361 -0.16 11.15 1.90
C ASN A 361 -1.69 11.38 1.76
N THR A 362 -2.23 12.52 2.18
CA THR A 362 -3.66 12.83 2.26
C THR A 362 -4.33 12.98 0.90
N GLU A 363 -3.59 13.30 -0.17
CA GLU A 363 -4.15 13.44 -1.53
C GLU A 363 -4.48 12.11 -2.21
N ASP A 364 -3.75 11.02 -1.91
CA ASP A 364 -4.05 9.66 -2.40
C ASP A 364 -4.86 8.84 -1.37
N TRP A 365 -4.92 9.28 -0.11
CA TRP A 365 -5.62 8.58 0.97
C TRP A 365 -7.13 8.81 0.92
N TRP A 366 -7.88 7.71 0.77
CA TRP A 366 -9.34 7.70 0.87
C TRP A 366 -9.79 7.28 2.28
N THR A 367 -10.20 8.26 3.08
CA THR A 367 -10.76 8.05 4.41
C THR A 367 -12.16 7.41 4.29
N ARG A 368 -12.31 6.21 4.86
CA ARG A 368 -13.58 5.44 4.85
C ARG A 368 -14.43 5.86 6.05
N ILE A 369 -15.62 6.41 5.79
CA ILE A 369 -16.57 6.84 6.83
C ILE A 369 -17.87 6.08 6.65
N ASN A 370 -18.22 5.24 7.61
CA ASN A 370 -19.45 4.46 7.64
C ASN A 370 -20.54 5.26 8.34
N VAL A 371 -21.71 5.41 7.71
CA VAL A 371 -22.86 6.11 8.26
C VAL A 371 -24.09 5.25 8.09
N LYS A 372 -24.61 4.72 9.20
CA LYS A 372 -25.80 3.85 9.21
C LYS A 372 -26.90 4.42 10.07
N LEU A 373 -28.15 4.25 9.65
CA LEU A 373 -29.29 4.48 10.50
C LEU A 373 -29.42 3.31 11.49
N LYS A 374 -29.61 3.62 12.77
CA LYS A 374 -29.82 2.62 13.81
C LYS A 374 -30.98 3.05 14.72
N GLU A 375 -31.78 2.07 15.13
CA GLU A 375 -32.83 2.27 16.13
C GLU A 375 -32.26 1.96 17.52
N TYR A 376 -32.55 2.83 18.48
CA TYR A 376 -32.11 2.73 19.87
C TYR A 376 -33.35 2.73 20.75
N ALA A 377 -33.41 1.88 21.77
CA ALA A 377 -34.46 1.97 22.77
C ALA A 377 -34.20 3.19 23.66
N ILE A 378 -35.24 3.96 23.97
CA ILE A 378 -35.11 5.18 24.81
C ILE A 378 -34.65 4.81 26.24
N SER A 379 -34.88 3.58 26.68
CA SER A 379 -34.31 3.01 27.92
C SER A 379 -32.78 3.08 27.99
N ASP A 380 -32.11 2.93 26.85
CA ASP A 380 -30.65 2.76 26.78
C ASP A 380 -29.92 4.12 26.76
N MET A 381 -30.70 5.21 26.67
CA MET A 381 -30.24 6.60 26.56
C MET A 381 -30.15 7.32 27.92
N GLY A 382 -30.31 6.60 29.03
CA GLY A 382 -29.91 7.07 30.37
C GLY A 382 -30.80 8.12 31.03
N SER A 383 -32.10 8.19 30.71
CA SER A 383 -33.03 9.12 31.37
C SER A 383 -33.72 8.50 32.61
N ASP A 384 -33.72 9.23 33.74
CA ASP A 384 -34.42 8.91 35.01
C ASP A 384 -35.97 8.83 34.93
N ARG A 385 -36.54 8.68 33.73
CA ARG A 385 -37.98 8.51 33.51
C ARG A 385 -38.23 7.32 32.59
N PRO A 386 -39.24 6.48 32.86
CA PRO A 386 -39.61 5.36 32.01
C PRO A 386 -40.33 5.85 30.74
N LEU A 387 -39.57 6.43 29.81
CA LEU A 387 -40.02 6.72 28.46
C LEU A 387 -39.88 5.45 27.61
N THR A 388 -41.01 4.83 27.28
CA THR A 388 -41.06 3.71 26.34
C THR A 388 -41.17 4.22 24.90
N GLY A 389 -40.25 3.79 24.06
CA GLY A 389 -40.21 4.12 22.64
C GLY A 389 -38.85 3.82 22.02
N MET A 390 -38.76 4.00 20.70
CA MET A 390 -37.51 3.89 19.95
C MET A 390 -37.18 5.26 19.34
N ILE A 391 -35.90 5.60 19.33
CA ILE A 391 -35.35 6.78 18.66
C ILE A 391 -34.37 6.32 17.57
N ARG A 392 -34.43 6.98 16.42
CA ARG A 392 -33.55 6.70 15.28
C ARG A 392 -32.36 7.66 15.32
N GLY A 393 -31.16 7.11 15.46
CA GLY A 393 -29.90 7.85 15.39
C GLY A 393 -29.09 7.45 14.16
N MET A 394 -28.12 8.28 13.77
CA MET A 394 -27.11 7.94 12.78
C MET A 394 -25.83 7.53 13.49
N GLN A 395 -25.36 6.31 13.24
CA GLN A 395 -24.09 5.80 13.72
C GLN A 395 -23.00 6.10 12.70
N PHE A 396 -21.98 6.84 13.14
CA PHE A 396 -20.77 7.15 12.40
C PHE A 396 -19.61 6.31 12.89
N ASN A 397 -18.99 5.55 11.99
CA ASN A 397 -17.71 4.90 12.25
C ASN A 397 -16.65 5.41 11.28
N ILE A 398 -15.43 5.65 11.77
CA ILE A 398 -14.28 6.02 10.93
C ILE A 398 -13.08 5.13 11.21
N SER A 399 -12.55 4.53 10.15
CA SER A 399 -11.31 3.74 10.16
C SER A 399 -10.11 4.71 10.15
N THR A 400 -9.75 5.24 11.33
CA THR A 400 -8.50 6.01 11.48
C THR A 400 -7.30 5.08 11.47
N GLY A 401 -6.10 5.59 11.17
CA GLY A 401 -4.83 4.85 11.29
C GLY A 401 -4.42 4.49 12.74
N GLY A 402 -5.30 4.72 13.73
CA GLY A 402 -5.09 4.39 15.13
C GLY A 402 -5.22 2.90 15.44
N ALA A 403 -5.19 2.56 16.74
CA ALA A 403 -5.48 1.21 17.23
C ALA A 403 -6.96 0.99 17.62
N ARG A 404 -7.86 1.83 17.10
CA ARG A 404 -9.30 1.81 17.36
C ARG A 404 -10.08 2.28 16.12
N GLU A 405 -11.22 1.66 15.86
CA GLU A 405 -12.28 2.26 15.05
C GLU A 405 -12.99 3.30 15.94
N GLU A 406 -13.16 4.52 15.45
CA GLU A 406 -13.85 5.56 16.23
C GLU A 406 -15.34 5.55 15.87
N GLN A 407 -16.18 5.26 16.86
CA GLN A 407 -17.63 5.18 16.73
C GLN A 407 -18.31 6.33 17.50
N ARG A 408 -19.30 6.98 16.87
CA ARG A 408 -20.18 8.00 17.46
C ARG A 408 -21.61 7.84 16.99
N ASP A 409 -22.55 7.94 17.91
CA ASP A 409 -23.98 7.97 17.61
C ASP A 409 -24.46 9.44 17.62
N LEU A 410 -25.21 9.84 16.59
CA LEU A 410 -25.72 11.19 16.39
C LEU A 410 -27.26 11.21 16.36
N PHE A 411 -27.85 11.99 17.25
CA PHE A 411 -29.31 12.07 17.45
C PHE A 411 -29.82 13.46 17.03
N THR A 412 -29.94 13.67 15.72
CA THR A 412 -30.45 14.92 15.12
C THR A 412 -31.92 14.76 14.69
N SER A 413 -32.75 15.80 14.84
CA SER A 413 -34.13 15.80 14.31
C SER A 413 -34.11 15.66 12.78
N ARG A 414 -34.68 14.55 12.28
CA ARG A 414 -34.78 14.28 10.84
C ARG A 414 -35.70 15.27 10.15
N GLU A 415 -36.71 15.76 10.85
CA GLU A 415 -37.72 16.69 10.37
C GLU A 415 -37.09 18.05 10.04
N LEU A 416 -36.25 18.56 10.95
CA LEU A 416 -35.51 19.80 10.76
C LEU A 416 -34.49 19.67 9.62
N VAL A 417 -33.74 18.56 9.57
CA VAL A 417 -32.77 18.31 8.49
C VAL A 417 -33.47 18.15 7.14
N ALA A 418 -34.59 17.44 7.08
CA ALA A 418 -35.38 17.28 5.85
C ALA A 418 -35.93 18.61 5.33
N ALA A 419 -36.40 19.50 6.22
CA ALA A 419 -36.82 20.86 5.84
C ALA A 419 -35.67 21.64 5.18
N LEU A 420 -34.48 21.67 5.80
CA LEU A 420 -33.30 22.34 5.24
C LEU A 420 -32.83 21.74 3.91
N ILE A 421 -32.96 20.42 3.72
CA ILE A 421 -32.63 19.74 2.45
C ILE A 421 -33.66 20.07 1.36
N ASN A 422 -34.95 20.17 1.69
CA ASN A 422 -35.98 20.59 0.75
C ASN A 422 -35.74 22.03 0.27
N ASP A 423 -35.39 22.94 1.18
CA ASP A 423 -35.07 24.33 0.85
C ASP A 423 -33.85 24.45 -0.10
N LEU A 424 -32.82 23.63 0.12
CA LEU A 424 -31.66 23.50 -0.79
C LEU A 424 -32.01 22.91 -2.16
N SER A 425 -32.89 21.90 -2.18
CA SER A 425 -33.14 21.08 -3.37
C SER A 425 -34.17 21.68 -4.32
N GLY A 426 -35.15 22.45 -3.80
CA GLY A 426 -36.18 23.09 -4.61
C GLY A 426 -35.68 24.35 -5.33
N ASN A 427 -35.23 25.35 -4.57
CA ASN A 427 -35.00 26.70 -5.11
C ASN A 427 -33.64 26.89 -5.84
N ASN A 428 -32.75 25.88 -5.88
CA ASN A 428 -31.34 26.01 -6.29
C ASN A 428 -30.57 27.13 -5.53
N GLN A 429 -31.09 27.56 -4.37
CA GLN A 429 -30.51 28.63 -3.55
C GLN A 429 -29.53 28.06 -2.52
N TRP A 430 -28.38 27.62 -3.01
CA TRP A 430 -27.27 27.24 -2.14
C TRP A 430 -26.60 28.47 -1.53
N THR A 431 -26.37 28.44 -0.21
CA THR A 431 -25.59 29.46 0.49
C THR A 431 -24.58 28.79 1.43
N PRO A 432 -23.38 29.39 1.62
CA PRO A 432 -22.39 28.88 2.58
C PRO A 432 -22.93 28.77 4.02
N ALA A 433 -23.89 29.62 4.40
CA ALA A 433 -24.55 29.55 5.70
C ALA A 433 -25.38 28.27 5.86
N LEU A 434 -26.24 27.96 4.87
CA LEU A 434 -27.09 26.77 4.90
C LEU A 434 -26.27 25.47 4.78
N ALA A 435 -25.24 25.47 3.93
CA ALA A 435 -24.27 24.38 3.83
C ALA A 435 -23.56 24.10 5.16
N LYS A 436 -23.15 25.16 5.87
CA LYS A 436 -22.57 25.04 7.20
C LYS A 436 -23.60 24.54 8.24
N THR A 437 -24.82 25.06 8.25
CA THR A 437 -25.86 24.59 9.19
C THR A 437 -26.11 23.09 9.06
N ILE A 438 -26.14 22.57 7.83
CA ILE A 438 -26.29 21.12 7.61
C ILE A 438 -25.04 20.35 8.03
N PHE A 439 -23.82 20.85 7.78
CA PHE A 439 -22.58 20.26 8.30
C PHE A 439 -22.55 20.19 9.83
N GLU A 440 -23.00 21.24 10.52
CA GLU A 440 -23.06 21.29 11.98
C GLU A 440 -24.06 20.26 12.56
N LEU A 441 -25.13 19.94 11.81
CA LEU A 441 -26.23 19.03 12.20
C LEU A 441 -26.05 17.57 11.78
N LEU A 442 -25.34 17.30 10.68
CA LEU A 442 -25.12 15.96 10.14
C LEU A 442 -23.80 15.33 10.59
N VAL A 443 -22.82 16.10 11.07
CA VAL A 443 -21.50 15.58 11.46
C VAL A 443 -21.33 15.64 12.99
N PRO A 444 -20.90 14.56 13.66
CA PRO A 444 -20.53 14.60 15.08
C PRO A 444 -19.38 15.59 15.35
N ASN A 445 -19.38 16.29 16.48
CA ASN A 445 -18.37 17.33 16.78
C ASN A 445 -16.92 16.83 16.66
N ASP A 446 -16.61 15.66 17.24
CA ASP A 446 -15.28 15.04 17.19
C ASP A 446 -14.82 14.71 15.75
N PHE A 447 -15.76 14.55 14.81
CA PHE A 447 -15.52 14.17 13.42
C PHE A 447 -15.32 15.38 12.50
N LYS A 448 -15.78 16.57 12.91
CA LYS A 448 -15.62 17.82 12.14
C LYS A 448 -14.13 18.13 11.93
N GLU A 449 -13.30 17.97 12.95
CA GLU A 449 -11.83 18.13 12.85
C GLU A 449 -11.15 17.11 11.93
N GLN A 450 -11.77 15.96 11.66
CA GLN A 450 -11.23 14.97 10.72
C GLN A 450 -11.61 15.34 9.28
N LEU A 451 -12.86 15.76 9.04
CA LEU A 451 -13.30 16.27 7.73
C LEU A 451 -12.58 17.58 7.33
N LYS A 452 -12.23 18.43 8.29
CA LYS A 452 -11.42 19.64 8.08
C LYS A 452 -10.02 19.38 7.50
N LYS A 453 -9.49 18.15 7.61
CA LYS A 453 -8.17 17.78 7.05
C LYS A 453 -8.18 17.56 5.53
N GLN A 454 -9.36 17.61 4.88
CA GLN A 454 -9.51 17.63 3.42
C GLN A 454 -8.85 16.45 2.66
N SER A 455 -8.70 15.28 3.30
CA SER A 455 -8.39 14.02 2.61
C SER A 455 -9.56 13.58 1.71
N ASN A 456 -9.32 12.74 0.70
CA ASN A 456 -10.41 12.11 -0.05
C ASN A 456 -11.33 11.29 0.88
N ILE A 457 -12.62 11.20 0.56
CA ILE A 457 -13.64 10.57 1.42
C ILE A 457 -14.40 9.51 0.63
N ASN A 458 -14.46 8.30 1.19
CA ASN A 458 -15.36 7.24 0.74
C ASN A 458 -16.48 7.06 1.78
N TRP A 459 -17.67 7.57 1.43
CA TRP A 459 -18.88 7.52 2.27
C TRP A 459 -19.58 6.17 2.13
N ILE A 460 -19.57 5.36 3.18
CA ILE A 460 -20.23 4.06 3.22
C ILE A 460 -21.60 4.27 3.85
N VAL A 461 -22.62 4.37 3.01
CA VAL A 461 -24.00 4.73 3.37
C VAL A 461 -24.93 3.55 3.21
N ASP A 462 -26.01 3.49 3.99
CA ASP A 462 -27.14 2.57 3.76
C ASP A 462 -28.24 3.24 2.92
N LYS A 463 -29.37 2.54 2.72
CA LYS A 463 -30.51 3.06 1.93
C LYS A 463 -31.15 4.32 2.53
N ASP A 464 -31.12 4.50 3.86
CA ASP A 464 -31.65 5.68 4.54
C ASP A 464 -30.65 6.84 4.48
N THR A 465 -29.37 6.58 4.77
CA THR A 465 -28.33 7.61 4.84
C THR A 465 -27.84 8.05 3.46
N ALA A 466 -28.11 7.27 2.41
CA ALA A 466 -27.93 7.66 1.01
C ALA A 466 -28.74 8.91 0.60
N ALA A 467 -29.86 9.22 1.26
CA ALA A 467 -30.68 10.38 0.90
C ALA A 467 -30.04 11.73 1.26
N TYR A 468 -29.08 11.79 2.19
CA TYR A 468 -28.48 13.06 2.61
C TYR A 468 -27.49 13.62 1.56
N PRO A 469 -27.42 14.95 1.37
CA PRO A 469 -26.52 15.58 0.40
C PRO A 469 -25.12 15.80 0.99
N TRP A 470 -24.37 14.71 1.22
CA TRP A 470 -23.01 14.73 1.77
C TRP A 470 -22.03 15.62 0.96
N GLU A 471 -22.30 15.79 -0.32
CA GLU A 471 -21.55 16.64 -1.25
C GLU A 471 -21.71 18.14 -1.00
N LEU A 472 -22.86 18.59 -0.45
CA LEU A 472 -23.13 20.01 -0.18
C LEU A 472 -22.52 20.52 1.13
N LEU A 473 -21.84 19.66 1.89
CA LEU A 473 -21.27 20.00 3.18
C LEU A 473 -20.08 20.98 3.06
N GLN A 474 -20.06 21.98 3.95
CA GLN A 474 -19.03 23.01 4.03
C GLN A 474 -18.76 23.40 5.49
N ASP A 475 -17.49 23.51 5.88
CA ASP A 475 -17.08 23.75 7.28
C ASP A 475 -17.20 25.24 7.72
N SER A 476 -16.88 26.17 6.82
CA SER A 476 -16.82 27.61 7.13
C SER A 476 -17.60 28.43 6.10
N THR A 477 -18.33 29.43 6.57
CA THR A 477 -19.03 30.40 5.70
C THR A 477 -18.07 31.33 4.94
N ASN A 478 -16.85 31.51 5.45
CA ASN A 478 -15.90 32.48 4.94
C ASN A 478 -14.77 31.77 4.17
N ASN A 479 -14.74 31.99 2.86
CA ASN A 479 -13.65 31.62 1.94
C ASN A 479 -13.25 30.13 1.87
N ALA A 480 -13.99 29.22 2.51
CA ALA A 480 -13.84 27.79 2.32
C ALA A 480 -14.58 27.33 1.04
N LYS A 481 -14.00 26.37 0.33
CA LYS A 481 -14.69 25.61 -0.72
C LYS A 481 -15.50 24.46 -0.07
N PRO A 482 -16.55 23.95 -0.74
CA PRO A 482 -17.27 22.76 -0.30
C PRO A 482 -16.35 21.52 -0.26
N LEU A 483 -16.66 20.55 0.61
CA LEU A 483 -15.78 19.38 0.83
C LEU A 483 -15.52 18.58 -0.45
N CYS A 484 -16.55 18.38 -1.29
CA CYS A 484 -16.46 17.63 -2.55
C CYS A 484 -15.69 18.34 -3.68
N ILE A 485 -15.23 19.58 -3.46
CA ILE A 485 -14.40 20.37 -4.39
C ILE A 485 -12.93 20.35 -3.99
N ASN A 486 -12.63 20.33 -2.68
CA ASN A 486 -11.25 20.23 -2.19
C ASN A 486 -10.72 18.81 -2.20
N ALA A 487 -11.58 17.81 -2.02
CA ALA A 487 -11.20 16.41 -1.93
C ALA A 487 -12.06 15.53 -2.85
N GLY A 488 -11.51 14.40 -3.30
CA GLY A 488 -12.28 13.36 -3.98
C GLY A 488 -13.35 12.81 -3.04
N MET A 489 -14.58 12.66 -3.52
CA MET A 489 -15.70 12.18 -2.71
C MET A 489 -16.58 11.22 -3.53
N VAL A 490 -16.62 9.97 -3.09
CA VAL A 490 -17.34 8.84 -3.69
C VAL A 490 -18.16 8.14 -2.58
N ARG A 491 -19.27 7.51 -2.97
CA ARG A 491 -20.15 6.73 -2.09
C ARG A 491 -20.00 5.23 -2.35
N GLN A 492 -20.18 4.41 -1.32
CA GLN A 492 -20.42 2.97 -1.46
C GLN A 492 -21.65 2.58 -0.62
N LEU A 493 -22.39 1.58 -1.09
CA LEU A 493 -23.59 1.12 -0.42
C LEU A 493 -23.26 -0.01 0.57
N ALA A 494 -23.56 0.20 1.85
CA ALA A 494 -23.68 -0.86 2.84
C ALA A 494 -25.08 -1.49 2.74
N THR A 495 -25.18 -2.65 2.12
CA THR A 495 -26.42 -3.43 2.00
C THR A 495 -26.18 -4.91 2.28
N GLN A 496 -27.25 -5.62 2.63
CA GLN A 496 -27.31 -7.09 2.64
C GLN A 496 -27.99 -7.64 1.37
N ASP A 497 -28.76 -6.79 0.66
CA ASP A 497 -29.50 -7.14 -0.55
C ASP A 497 -28.61 -6.86 -1.77
N TYR A 498 -27.91 -7.88 -2.29
CA TYR A 498 -27.09 -7.71 -3.49
C TYR A 498 -27.11 -8.95 -4.39
N ARG A 499 -26.91 -8.72 -5.70
CA ARG A 499 -26.91 -9.76 -6.72
C ARG A 499 -25.65 -10.64 -6.62
N THR A 500 -25.80 -11.86 -6.11
CA THR A 500 -24.68 -12.80 -5.86
C THR A 500 -24.00 -13.33 -7.13
N ARG A 501 -24.63 -13.22 -8.31
CA ARG A 501 -24.04 -13.57 -9.61
C ARG A 501 -24.21 -12.42 -10.60
N ILE A 502 -23.09 -11.77 -10.92
CA ILE A 502 -23.01 -10.63 -11.83
C ILE A 502 -22.54 -11.11 -13.21
N ASN A 503 -23.42 -11.02 -14.21
CA ASN A 503 -23.05 -11.23 -15.61
C ASN A 503 -22.58 -9.88 -16.18
N ALA A 504 -21.29 -9.57 -16.04
CA ALA A 504 -20.72 -8.30 -16.50
C ALA A 504 -20.57 -8.27 -18.04
N VAL A 505 -20.97 -7.16 -18.66
CA VAL A 505 -20.86 -6.98 -20.12
C VAL A 505 -19.42 -6.69 -20.53
N VAL A 506 -18.83 -7.59 -21.33
CA VAL A 506 -17.44 -7.48 -21.82
C VAL A 506 -17.34 -6.69 -23.13
N LYS A 507 -18.41 -6.66 -23.93
CA LYS A 507 -18.48 -5.93 -25.21
C LYS A 507 -18.42 -4.42 -24.97
N ASN A 508 -17.73 -3.66 -25.83
CA ASN A 508 -17.80 -2.19 -25.82
C ASN A 508 -19.12 -1.73 -26.48
N SER A 509 -20.24 -1.95 -25.80
CA SER A 509 -21.58 -1.54 -26.21
C SER A 509 -22.12 -0.46 -25.26
N ALA A 510 -22.85 0.51 -25.79
CA ALA A 510 -23.45 1.57 -24.99
C ALA A 510 -24.89 1.91 -25.42
N LEU A 511 -25.74 2.23 -24.43
CA LEU A 511 -27.09 2.75 -24.64
C LEU A 511 -27.15 4.20 -24.16
N VAL A 512 -27.65 5.09 -25.00
CA VAL A 512 -27.89 6.50 -24.67
C VAL A 512 -29.37 6.83 -24.91
N VAL A 513 -30.10 7.13 -23.85
CA VAL A 513 -31.49 7.60 -23.90
C VAL A 513 -31.50 9.09 -23.58
N ALA A 514 -32.07 9.89 -24.48
CA ALA A 514 -32.00 11.35 -24.44
C ALA A 514 -33.37 11.98 -24.72
N ASP A 515 -33.88 12.76 -23.77
CA ASP A 515 -35.13 13.53 -23.89
C ASP A 515 -36.32 12.68 -24.43
N PRO A 516 -36.80 11.64 -23.71
CA PRO A 516 -37.86 10.73 -24.17
C PRO A 516 -39.15 11.42 -24.63
N ASP A 517 -39.94 10.81 -25.53
CA ASP A 517 -41.25 11.36 -25.89
C ASP A 517 -42.29 11.19 -24.77
N LEU A 518 -42.50 12.27 -24.02
CA LEU A 518 -43.44 12.31 -22.91
C LEU A 518 -44.90 12.54 -23.32
N LYS A 519 -45.19 12.67 -24.63
CA LYS A 519 -46.55 12.89 -25.17
C LYS A 519 -47.31 14.06 -24.52
N GLY A 520 -46.58 15.11 -24.12
CA GLY A 520 -47.13 16.31 -23.49
C GLY A 520 -47.40 16.21 -21.99
N PHE A 521 -46.99 15.14 -21.31
CA PHE A 521 -47.13 15.01 -19.85
C PHE A 521 -46.29 16.04 -19.07
N ILE A 522 -45.05 16.28 -19.52
CA ILE A 522 -44.13 17.31 -19.02
C ILE A 522 -43.43 17.96 -20.24
N PRO A 523 -43.08 19.26 -20.23
CA PRO A 523 -42.33 19.90 -21.32
C PRO A 523 -40.97 19.23 -21.60
N GLN A 524 -40.58 19.18 -22.88
CA GLN A 524 -39.32 18.57 -23.31
C GLN A 524 -38.08 19.38 -22.90
N LEU A 525 -36.96 18.69 -22.70
CA LEU A 525 -35.69 19.22 -22.19
C LEU A 525 -34.63 19.26 -23.29
N GLN A 526 -34.45 20.45 -23.88
CA GLN A 526 -33.42 20.63 -24.90
C GLN A 526 -32.00 20.37 -24.38
N GLY A 527 -31.73 20.62 -23.08
CA GLY A 527 -30.46 20.28 -22.43
C GLY A 527 -30.20 18.77 -22.37
N ALA A 528 -31.18 17.97 -21.96
CA ALA A 528 -31.09 16.51 -21.92
C ALA A 528 -30.84 15.91 -23.32
N LEU A 529 -31.45 16.49 -24.36
CA LEU A 529 -31.19 16.12 -25.74
C LEU A 529 -29.73 16.41 -26.13
N GLN A 530 -29.25 17.63 -25.88
CA GLN A 530 -27.87 18.03 -26.19
C GLN A 530 -26.81 17.18 -25.44
N GLU A 531 -27.07 16.82 -24.18
CA GLU A 531 -26.22 15.93 -23.41
C GLU A 531 -26.14 14.53 -24.03
N GLY A 532 -27.28 13.92 -24.34
CA GLY A 532 -27.31 12.60 -24.95
C GLY A 532 -26.71 12.56 -26.36
N GLU A 533 -26.78 13.65 -27.12
CA GLU A 533 -26.06 13.76 -28.40
C GLU A 533 -24.54 13.79 -28.20
N MET A 534 -24.05 14.67 -27.31
CA MET A 534 -22.63 14.75 -26.96
C MET A 534 -22.08 13.42 -26.44
N VAL A 535 -22.78 12.77 -25.52
CA VAL A 535 -22.34 11.49 -24.92
C VAL A 535 -22.30 10.39 -25.97
N ALA A 536 -23.29 10.31 -26.85
CA ALA A 536 -23.30 9.31 -27.92
C ALA A 536 -22.14 9.49 -28.91
N ASP A 537 -21.68 10.71 -29.15
CA ASP A 537 -20.54 10.96 -30.03
C ASP A 537 -19.20 10.69 -29.32
N ILE A 538 -19.03 11.10 -28.06
CA ILE A 538 -17.86 10.71 -27.23
C ILE A 538 -17.70 9.18 -27.15
N LEU A 539 -18.81 8.44 -27.01
CA LEU A 539 -18.81 6.98 -26.96
C LEU A 539 -18.34 6.35 -28.28
N LYS A 540 -18.82 6.85 -29.44
CA LYS A 540 -18.39 6.38 -30.76
C LYS A 540 -16.92 6.71 -31.03
N GLU A 541 -16.46 7.91 -30.69
CA GLU A 541 -15.05 8.31 -30.77
C GLU A 541 -14.15 7.37 -29.96
N ASN A 542 -14.68 6.80 -28.87
CA ASN A 542 -13.99 5.83 -28.01
C ASN A 542 -14.31 4.36 -28.34
N GLU A 543 -14.75 4.07 -29.56
CA GLU A 543 -14.95 2.72 -30.12
C GLU A 543 -16.07 1.90 -29.42
N PHE A 544 -17.09 2.57 -28.86
CA PHE A 544 -18.30 1.89 -28.37
C PHE A 544 -19.38 1.80 -29.44
N GLU A 545 -19.92 0.60 -29.63
CA GLU A 545 -21.13 0.37 -30.42
C GLU A 545 -22.32 0.99 -29.68
N THR A 546 -22.75 2.16 -30.15
CA THR A 546 -23.61 3.07 -29.38
C THR A 546 -25.02 3.13 -29.97
N THR A 547 -25.99 2.56 -29.24
CA THR A 547 -27.42 2.71 -29.51
C THR A 547 -27.90 4.05 -28.93
N LYS A 548 -28.26 5.02 -29.78
CA LYS A 548 -28.82 6.32 -29.36
C LYS A 548 -30.33 6.37 -29.59
N ILE A 549 -31.10 6.70 -28.55
CA ILE A 549 -32.54 6.96 -28.61
C ILE A 549 -32.78 8.40 -28.18
N SER A 550 -33.03 9.26 -29.17
CA SER A 550 -33.37 10.67 -28.97
C SER A 550 -34.87 10.86 -29.24
N ARG A 551 -35.66 11.33 -28.25
CA ARG A 551 -37.12 11.48 -28.38
C ARG A 551 -37.87 10.20 -28.81
N GLY A 552 -37.34 9.03 -28.43
CA GLY A 552 -38.03 7.75 -28.60
C GLY A 552 -39.16 7.58 -27.57
N GLY A 553 -40.13 6.74 -27.89
CA GLY A 553 -41.22 6.41 -26.97
C GLY A 553 -40.81 5.33 -25.96
N ALA A 554 -41.61 5.18 -24.91
CA ALA A 554 -41.40 4.14 -23.88
C ALA A 554 -41.15 2.73 -24.44
N SER A 555 -41.85 2.35 -25.52
CA SER A 555 -41.67 1.03 -26.16
C SER A 555 -40.26 0.86 -26.76
N ASP A 556 -39.73 1.89 -27.42
CA ASP A 556 -38.42 1.84 -28.07
C ASP A 556 -37.30 1.77 -27.02
N ILE A 557 -37.46 2.55 -25.93
CA ILE A 557 -36.53 2.59 -24.80
C ILE A 557 -36.47 1.23 -24.08
N ILE A 558 -37.63 0.66 -23.75
CA ILE A 558 -37.73 -0.65 -23.09
C ILE A 558 -37.24 -1.75 -24.02
N GLN A 559 -37.61 -1.73 -25.31
CA GLN A 559 -37.11 -2.71 -26.27
C GLN A 559 -35.59 -2.68 -26.36
N ALA A 560 -34.96 -1.51 -26.52
CA ALA A 560 -33.52 -1.41 -26.60
C ALA A 560 -32.84 -1.89 -25.31
N LEU A 561 -33.33 -1.46 -24.13
CA LEU A 561 -32.76 -1.82 -22.82
C LEU A 561 -32.69 -3.34 -22.57
N PHE A 562 -33.61 -4.12 -23.15
CA PHE A 562 -33.67 -5.58 -22.99
C PHE A 562 -33.24 -6.40 -24.21
N SER A 563 -33.01 -5.78 -25.37
CA SER A 563 -32.63 -6.51 -26.60
C SER A 563 -31.13 -6.80 -26.71
N GLU A 564 -30.29 -5.96 -26.11
CA GLU A 564 -28.83 -6.03 -26.21
C GLU A 564 -28.18 -5.81 -24.84
N ASP A 565 -27.01 -6.41 -24.64
CA ASP A 565 -26.21 -6.25 -23.43
C ASP A 565 -25.32 -4.99 -23.56
N TYR A 566 -25.47 -4.01 -22.67
CA TYR A 566 -24.70 -2.76 -22.68
C TYR A 566 -23.70 -2.67 -21.53
N ARG A 567 -22.46 -2.25 -21.83
CA ARG A 567 -21.41 -1.99 -20.84
C ARG A 567 -21.53 -0.60 -20.20
N ILE A 568 -22.05 0.37 -20.94
CA ILE A 568 -22.35 1.73 -20.49
C ILE A 568 -23.81 2.05 -20.77
N ILE A 569 -24.53 2.62 -19.80
CA ILE A 569 -25.87 3.18 -20.02
C ILE A 569 -25.88 4.64 -19.56
N HIS A 570 -26.38 5.53 -20.41
CA HIS A 570 -26.56 6.94 -20.13
C HIS A 570 -28.04 7.31 -20.31
N LEU A 571 -28.66 7.87 -19.28
CA LEU A 571 -30.09 8.21 -19.23
C LEU A 571 -30.22 9.71 -18.91
N ALA A 572 -30.69 10.51 -19.87
CA ALA A 572 -30.89 11.95 -19.72
C ALA A 572 -32.38 12.33 -19.97
N GLY A 573 -33.02 12.99 -19.00
CA GLY A 573 -34.44 13.34 -19.10
C GLY A 573 -35.07 13.87 -17.80
N HIS A 574 -36.35 13.58 -17.60
CA HIS A 574 -37.08 13.94 -16.37
C HIS A 574 -37.13 12.77 -15.38
N GLY A 575 -37.04 13.07 -14.09
CA GLY A 575 -37.14 12.12 -12.99
C GLY A 575 -38.20 12.56 -11.98
N LEU A 576 -39.03 11.60 -11.55
CA LEU A 576 -40.14 11.83 -10.64
C LEU A 576 -40.11 10.81 -9.49
N PHE A 577 -40.37 11.27 -8.27
CA PHE A 577 -40.40 10.44 -7.07
C PHE A 577 -41.71 10.61 -6.33
N ASN A 578 -42.45 9.52 -6.25
CA ASN A 578 -43.67 9.39 -5.47
C ASN A 578 -43.38 8.52 -4.23
N GLU A 579 -43.79 8.98 -3.04
CA GLU A 579 -43.65 8.22 -1.80
C GLU A 579 -44.57 6.99 -1.76
N ASN A 580 -45.68 7.04 -2.50
CA ASN A 580 -46.56 5.90 -2.72
C ASN A 580 -46.01 5.00 -3.84
N ALA A 581 -45.54 3.81 -3.49
CA ALA A 581 -44.97 2.84 -4.44
C ALA A 581 -45.97 2.31 -5.51
N ALA A 582 -47.25 2.65 -5.41
CA ALA A 582 -48.27 2.39 -6.43
C ALA A 582 -48.28 3.44 -7.57
N GLU A 583 -47.77 4.66 -7.34
CA GLU A 583 -47.77 5.76 -8.30
C GLU A 583 -46.55 5.76 -9.24
N GLY A 584 -45.54 4.93 -8.93
CA GLY A 584 -44.33 4.77 -9.73
C GLY A 584 -43.29 5.86 -9.45
N SER A 585 -42.00 5.48 -9.42
CA SER A 585 -40.87 6.39 -9.21
C SER A 585 -39.74 5.98 -10.15
N GLY A 586 -39.21 6.92 -10.93
CA GLY A 586 -38.22 6.61 -11.97
C GLY A 586 -37.97 7.75 -12.95
N MET A 587 -37.25 7.45 -14.03
CA MET A 587 -37.14 8.36 -15.18
C MET A 587 -38.45 8.31 -15.97
N VAL A 588 -39.02 9.46 -16.30
CA VAL A 588 -40.24 9.53 -17.12
C VAL A 588 -39.87 9.22 -18.58
N ILE A 589 -40.56 8.23 -19.17
CA ILE A 589 -40.32 7.75 -20.55
C ILE A 589 -41.58 7.80 -21.44
N GLY A 590 -42.68 8.35 -20.90
CA GLY A 590 -43.95 8.50 -21.59
C GLY A 590 -45.01 9.11 -20.67
N ASN A 591 -46.24 9.29 -21.17
CA ASN A 591 -47.35 9.81 -20.38
C ASN A 591 -47.69 8.87 -19.21
N ASN A 592 -47.31 9.27 -17.99
CA ASN A 592 -47.40 8.48 -16.76
C ASN A 592 -46.73 7.08 -16.88
N VAL A 593 -45.64 6.98 -17.65
CA VAL A 593 -44.82 5.76 -17.78
C VAL A 593 -43.40 6.06 -17.30
N PHE A 594 -42.90 5.24 -16.38
CA PHE A 594 -41.61 5.42 -15.73
C PHE A 594 -40.70 4.21 -15.98
N LEU A 595 -39.43 4.48 -16.28
CA LEU A 595 -38.36 3.50 -16.12
C LEU A 595 -37.97 3.51 -14.64
N SER A 596 -38.52 2.57 -13.87
CA SER A 596 -38.29 2.47 -12.43
C SER A 596 -37.14 1.52 -12.10
N THR A 597 -36.80 1.47 -10.82
CA THR A 597 -35.89 0.45 -10.27
C THR A 597 -36.34 -0.98 -10.55
N ARG A 598 -37.65 -1.25 -10.72
CA ARG A 598 -38.17 -2.59 -11.00
C ARG A 598 -37.73 -3.13 -12.36
N GLU A 599 -37.85 -2.31 -13.41
CA GLU A 599 -37.44 -2.70 -14.77
C GLU A 599 -35.90 -2.87 -14.84
N ILE A 600 -35.16 -1.96 -14.20
CA ILE A 600 -33.70 -2.01 -14.11
C ILE A 600 -33.22 -3.30 -13.42
N CYS A 601 -33.94 -3.80 -12.40
CA CYS A 601 -33.63 -5.08 -11.75
C CYS A 601 -33.85 -6.32 -12.62
N GLN A 602 -34.63 -6.25 -13.70
CA GLN A 602 -34.88 -7.40 -14.58
C GLN A 602 -33.79 -7.59 -15.66
N MET A 603 -32.78 -6.71 -15.72
CA MET A 603 -31.70 -6.82 -16.71
C MET A 603 -30.89 -8.12 -16.51
N SER A 604 -30.77 -8.90 -17.58
CA SER A 604 -30.02 -10.16 -17.64
C SER A 604 -28.53 -9.96 -17.39
N ALA A 605 -27.92 -9.02 -18.12
CA ALA A 605 -26.55 -8.58 -17.93
C ALA A 605 -26.48 -7.25 -17.18
N VAL A 606 -25.34 -7.01 -16.55
CA VAL A 606 -25.12 -5.86 -15.66
C VAL A 606 -24.10 -4.91 -16.30
N PRO A 607 -24.47 -3.63 -16.56
CA PRO A 607 -23.54 -2.63 -17.07
C PRO A 607 -22.44 -2.33 -16.05
N GLU A 608 -21.26 -1.92 -16.52
CA GLU A 608 -20.18 -1.48 -15.61
C GLU A 608 -20.40 -0.05 -15.13
N LEU A 609 -20.94 0.82 -16.00
CA LEU A 609 -21.19 2.23 -15.72
C LEU A 609 -22.62 2.62 -16.09
N VAL A 610 -23.34 3.24 -15.15
CA VAL A 610 -24.65 3.86 -15.42
C VAL A 610 -24.65 5.33 -14.99
N PHE A 611 -25.04 6.21 -15.91
CA PHE A 611 -25.14 7.65 -15.69
C PHE A 611 -26.61 8.06 -15.82
N VAL A 612 -27.15 8.72 -14.79
CA VAL A 612 -28.58 9.04 -14.65
C VAL A 612 -28.74 10.54 -14.39
N ASN A 613 -28.94 11.31 -15.47
CA ASN A 613 -29.20 12.74 -15.42
C ASN A 613 -30.69 13.04 -15.62
N CYS A 614 -31.47 12.84 -14.56
CA CYS A 614 -32.93 12.95 -14.61
C CYS A 614 -33.48 14.22 -13.96
N CYS A 615 -32.64 15.24 -13.70
CA CYS A 615 -32.98 16.35 -12.80
C CYS A 615 -32.79 17.74 -13.41
N HIS A 616 -32.94 17.91 -14.72
CA HIS A 616 -32.81 19.21 -15.40
C HIS A 616 -33.81 20.28 -14.90
N LEU A 617 -33.45 21.55 -15.13
CA LEU A 617 -34.25 22.75 -14.86
C LEU A 617 -35.03 23.20 -16.10
N GLY A 618 -36.30 22.80 -16.20
CA GLY A 618 -37.22 23.32 -17.22
C GLY A 618 -37.68 24.75 -16.92
N LYS A 619 -37.85 25.59 -17.96
CA LYS A 619 -38.54 26.87 -17.81
C LYS A 619 -40.06 26.66 -17.73
N THR A 620 -40.67 26.89 -16.55
CA THR A 620 -41.93 27.64 -16.26
C THR A 620 -42.77 27.09 -15.09
N ASP A 621 -43.50 28.03 -14.45
CA ASP A 621 -44.64 27.92 -13.53
C ASP A 621 -44.52 27.18 -12.19
N GLY A 622 -44.85 27.91 -11.12
CA GLY A 622 -44.78 27.47 -9.71
C GLY A 622 -45.78 26.38 -9.30
N ALA A 623 -46.64 25.90 -10.20
CA ALA A 623 -47.43 24.69 -9.99
C ALA A 623 -46.60 23.41 -10.21
N ALA A 624 -45.54 23.47 -11.01
CA ALA A 624 -44.66 22.34 -11.27
C ALA A 624 -43.67 22.08 -10.10
N GLU A 625 -43.25 23.13 -9.40
CA GLU A 625 -42.37 23.09 -8.21
C GLU A 625 -42.79 22.05 -7.15
N GLU A 626 -44.10 21.89 -6.91
CA GLU A 626 -44.59 21.02 -5.84
C GLU A 626 -44.40 19.52 -6.13
N LEU A 627 -44.34 19.13 -7.42
CA LEU A 627 -44.04 17.77 -7.88
C LEU A 627 -42.55 17.39 -7.74
N TYR A 628 -41.65 18.36 -7.50
CA TYR A 628 -40.20 18.16 -7.61
C TYR A 628 -39.42 18.19 -6.27
N ARG A 629 -40.09 18.44 -5.15
CA ARG A 629 -39.43 18.59 -3.82
C ARG A 629 -38.63 17.36 -3.35
N ASN A 630 -38.94 16.15 -3.83
CA ASN A 630 -38.35 14.89 -3.38
C ASN A 630 -37.25 14.29 -4.28
N ARG A 631 -36.73 15.01 -5.29
CA ARG A 631 -35.75 14.47 -6.27
C ARG A 631 -34.52 13.77 -5.65
N TYR A 632 -34.05 14.22 -4.48
CA TYR A 632 -32.89 13.63 -3.79
C TYR A 632 -33.14 12.20 -3.27
N LYS A 633 -34.40 11.86 -2.97
CA LYS A 633 -34.81 10.49 -2.64
C LYS A 633 -34.80 9.60 -3.89
N LEU A 634 -35.05 10.15 -5.09
CA LEU A 634 -34.99 9.41 -6.35
C LEU A 634 -33.58 8.95 -6.67
N ALA A 635 -32.61 9.86 -6.61
CA ALA A 635 -31.21 9.57 -6.91
C ALA A 635 -30.63 8.55 -5.93
N ALA A 636 -30.98 8.66 -4.65
CA ALA A 636 -30.66 7.64 -3.66
C ALA A 636 -31.31 6.29 -4.00
N ASN A 637 -32.59 6.25 -4.37
CA ASN A 637 -33.31 5.01 -4.71
C ASN A 637 -32.74 4.31 -5.97
N ILE A 638 -32.62 5.03 -7.09
CA ILE A 638 -32.08 4.51 -8.35
C ILE A 638 -30.59 4.16 -8.20
N GLY A 639 -29.82 5.06 -7.59
CA GLY A 639 -28.38 4.89 -7.38
C GLY A 639 -28.05 3.68 -6.51
N THR A 640 -28.74 3.52 -5.37
CA THR A 640 -28.54 2.34 -4.52
C THR A 640 -28.97 1.06 -5.23
N GLN A 641 -30.14 1.01 -5.87
CA GLN A 641 -30.60 -0.20 -6.57
C GLN A 641 -29.64 -0.65 -7.69
N LEU A 642 -29.09 0.28 -8.47
CA LEU A 642 -28.11 -0.05 -9.51
C LEU A 642 -26.85 -0.70 -8.92
N ILE A 643 -26.38 -0.23 -7.75
CA ILE A 643 -25.27 -0.86 -7.03
C ILE A 643 -25.66 -2.26 -6.51
N GLU A 644 -26.87 -2.45 -5.97
CA GLU A 644 -27.37 -3.78 -5.54
C GLU A 644 -27.45 -4.78 -6.70
N ASN A 645 -27.76 -4.30 -7.90
CA ASN A 645 -27.79 -5.10 -9.11
C ASN A 645 -26.39 -5.49 -9.61
N GLY A 646 -25.32 -4.91 -9.05
CA GLY A 646 -23.92 -5.21 -9.34
C GLY A 646 -23.21 -4.23 -10.29
N VAL A 647 -23.79 -3.05 -10.55
CA VAL A 647 -23.14 -2.01 -11.36
C VAL A 647 -21.90 -1.49 -10.61
N LYS A 648 -20.77 -1.35 -11.31
CA LYS A 648 -19.49 -0.99 -10.68
C LYS A 648 -19.41 0.49 -10.28
N VAL A 649 -19.92 1.36 -11.15
CA VAL A 649 -20.01 2.81 -10.90
C VAL A 649 -21.33 3.39 -11.39
N VAL A 650 -21.95 4.21 -10.55
CA VAL A 650 -23.23 4.89 -10.83
C VAL A 650 -23.09 6.37 -10.54
N ILE A 651 -23.56 7.21 -11.46
CA ILE A 651 -23.71 8.65 -11.24
C ILE A 651 -25.19 8.98 -11.35
N ALA A 652 -25.75 9.64 -10.33
CA ALA A 652 -27.14 10.11 -10.34
C ALA A 652 -27.23 11.58 -9.90
N ALA A 653 -27.96 12.40 -10.65
CA ALA A 653 -28.23 13.78 -10.25
C ALA A 653 -29.26 13.83 -9.10
N GLY A 654 -28.83 14.27 -7.92
CA GLY A 654 -29.60 14.32 -6.68
C GLY A 654 -30.71 15.37 -6.65
N TRP A 655 -30.54 16.51 -7.31
CA TRP A 655 -31.52 17.59 -7.29
C TRP A 655 -31.43 18.41 -8.57
N ALA A 656 -32.21 19.48 -8.67
CA ALA A 656 -32.30 20.31 -9.86
C ALA A 656 -30.91 20.81 -10.34
N VAL A 657 -30.54 20.49 -11.59
CA VAL A 657 -29.26 20.90 -12.21
C VAL A 657 -29.47 21.96 -13.28
N ASP A 658 -28.52 22.89 -13.38
CA ASP A 658 -28.41 23.79 -14.53
C ASP A 658 -27.91 23.04 -15.76
N ASP A 659 -28.57 23.22 -16.91
CA ASP A 659 -28.29 22.47 -18.14
C ASP A 659 -26.84 22.68 -18.64
N ALA A 660 -26.29 23.89 -18.53
CA ALA A 660 -24.93 24.18 -19.02
C ALA A 660 -23.86 23.62 -18.08
N ALA A 661 -24.09 23.70 -16.76
CA ALA A 661 -23.23 23.08 -15.76
C ALA A 661 -23.29 21.54 -15.82
N ALA A 662 -24.47 20.97 -16.09
CA ALA A 662 -24.67 19.53 -16.25
C ALA A 662 -23.93 18.98 -17.48
N LEU A 663 -24.13 19.63 -18.64
CA LEU A 663 -23.46 19.27 -19.89
C LEU A 663 -21.93 19.29 -19.74
N GLU A 664 -21.38 20.31 -19.09
CA GLU A 664 -19.95 20.43 -18.85
C GLU A 664 -19.42 19.38 -17.85
N PHE A 665 -20.19 19.03 -16.81
CA PHE A 665 -19.83 17.94 -15.88
C PHE A 665 -19.70 16.61 -16.62
N THR A 666 -20.73 16.25 -17.40
CA THR A 666 -20.78 15.00 -18.17
C THR A 666 -19.63 14.93 -19.19
N ARG A 667 -19.35 16.04 -19.88
CA ARG A 667 -18.22 16.15 -20.82
C ARG A 667 -16.86 15.93 -20.15
N VAL A 668 -16.61 16.55 -19.00
CA VAL A 668 -15.34 16.40 -18.28
C VAL A 668 -15.23 14.99 -17.68
N PHE A 669 -16.29 14.48 -17.08
CA PHE A 669 -16.33 13.13 -16.51
C PHE A 669 -15.96 12.06 -17.54
N TYR A 670 -16.68 11.98 -18.67
CA TYR A 670 -16.38 10.97 -19.68
C TYR A 670 -14.98 11.12 -20.27
N LYS A 671 -14.51 12.37 -20.49
CA LYS A 671 -13.12 12.60 -20.93
C LYS A 671 -12.13 11.92 -19.97
N TYR A 672 -12.19 12.21 -18.66
CA TYR A 672 -11.23 11.65 -17.71
C TYR A 672 -11.34 10.11 -17.60
N MET A 673 -12.56 9.56 -17.66
CA MET A 673 -12.75 8.09 -17.66
C MET A 673 -12.17 7.41 -18.90
N PHE A 674 -12.26 8.04 -20.07
CA PHE A 674 -11.68 7.52 -21.32
C PHE A 674 -10.17 7.76 -21.44
N ASP A 675 -9.68 8.90 -20.95
CA ASP A 675 -8.25 9.18 -20.79
C ASP A 675 -7.59 8.12 -19.88
N GLY A 676 -8.36 7.48 -18.98
CA GLY A 676 -7.98 6.32 -18.17
C GLY A 676 -7.73 6.63 -16.68
N ALA A 677 -8.24 7.78 -16.21
CA ALA A 677 -8.22 8.17 -14.80
C ALA A 677 -9.09 7.25 -13.94
N GLU A 678 -8.89 7.34 -12.63
CA GLU A 678 -9.71 6.64 -11.63
C GLU A 678 -11.03 7.39 -11.42
N PHE A 679 -12.11 6.65 -11.13
CA PHE A 679 -13.46 7.20 -10.98
C PHE A 679 -13.51 8.36 -9.97
N GLY A 680 -12.81 8.23 -8.83
CA GLY A 680 -12.71 9.29 -7.85
C GLY A 680 -11.99 10.56 -8.35
N GLU A 681 -10.96 10.41 -9.18
CA GLU A 681 -10.24 11.52 -9.82
C GLU A 681 -11.12 12.20 -10.89
N ALA A 682 -11.78 11.40 -11.75
CA ALA A 682 -12.68 11.90 -12.78
C ALA A 682 -13.87 12.69 -12.20
N VAL A 683 -14.46 12.20 -11.10
CA VAL A 683 -15.54 12.92 -10.38
C VAL A 683 -15.01 14.18 -9.69
N ARG A 684 -13.86 14.12 -8.99
CA ARG A 684 -13.24 15.30 -8.34
C ARG A 684 -13.02 16.41 -9.35
N GLU A 685 -12.47 16.07 -10.52
CA GLU A 685 -12.06 17.06 -11.50
C GLU A 685 -13.25 17.59 -12.34
N ALA A 686 -14.25 16.76 -12.62
CA ALA A 686 -15.54 17.23 -13.15
C ALA A 686 -16.18 18.24 -12.21
N ARG A 687 -16.30 17.92 -10.90
CA ARG A 687 -16.82 18.85 -9.87
C ARG A 687 -16.00 20.14 -9.79
N ARG A 688 -14.66 20.06 -9.81
CA ARG A 688 -13.77 21.24 -9.76
C ARG A 688 -14.00 22.17 -10.94
N VAL A 689 -14.03 21.64 -12.17
CA VAL A 689 -14.24 22.45 -13.38
C VAL A 689 -15.60 23.14 -13.36
N ILE A 690 -16.68 22.46 -12.98
CA ILE A 690 -18.00 23.10 -12.92
C ILE A 690 -18.16 24.03 -11.73
N TYR A 691 -17.49 23.78 -10.60
CA TYR A 691 -17.41 24.76 -9.50
C TYR A 691 -16.72 26.03 -9.99
N ASP A 692 -15.56 25.94 -10.65
CA ASP A 692 -14.83 27.14 -11.10
C ASP A 692 -15.58 27.94 -12.19
N LYS A 693 -16.36 27.26 -13.07
CA LYS A 693 -17.15 27.91 -14.12
C LYS A 693 -18.55 28.40 -13.69
N PHE A 694 -19.24 27.65 -12.82
CA PHE A 694 -20.66 27.84 -12.50
C PHE A 694 -20.91 28.04 -10.99
N ARG A 695 -20.03 28.80 -10.30
CA ARG A 695 -20.05 29.08 -8.84
C ARG A 695 -21.40 29.51 -8.23
N HIS A 696 -22.32 30.02 -9.06
CA HIS A 696 -23.63 30.51 -8.65
C HIS A 696 -24.72 29.43 -8.61
N THR A 697 -24.42 28.22 -9.09
CA THR A 697 -25.31 27.04 -9.06
C THR A 697 -24.87 26.08 -7.96
N ASN A 698 -25.75 25.16 -7.55
CA ASN A 698 -25.38 24.04 -6.66
C ASN A 698 -25.07 22.72 -7.43
N THR A 699 -25.04 22.78 -8.77
CA THR A 699 -24.90 21.62 -9.67
C THR A 699 -23.59 20.84 -9.44
N TRP A 700 -22.55 21.49 -8.94
CA TRP A 700 -21.27 20.85 -8.56
C TRP A 700 -21.41 19.84 -7.41
N GLY A 701 -22.42 19.98 -6.56
CA GLY A 701 -22.73 18.99 -5.51
C GLY A 701 -23.74 17.94 -5.96
N ALA A 702 -24.51 18.20 -7.03
CA ALA A 702 -25.71 17.42 -7.36
C ALA A 702 -25.43 15.96 -7.70
N TYR A 703 -24.29 15.67 -8.30
CA TYR A 703 -23.95 14.32 -8.74
C TYR A 703 -23.55 13.43 -7.56
N GLN A 704 -24.47 12.55 -7.16
CA GLN A 704 -24.22 11.46 -6.22
C GLN A 704 -23.50 10.34 -6.97
N CYS A 705 -22.23 10.12 -6.64
CA CYS A 705 -21.35 9.20 -7.35
C CYS A 705 -21.06 7.96 -6.49
N TYR A 706 -21.60 6.82 -6.88
CA TYR A 706 -21.44 5.54 -6.19
C TYR A 706 -20.46 4.63 -6.92
N GLY A 707 -19.66 3.84 -6.18
CA GLY A 707 -18.84 2.77 -6.73
C GLY A 707 -17.47 2.62 -6.06
N ASP A 708 -16.56 1.91 -6.74
CA ASP A 708 -15.15 1.91 -6.38
C ASP A 708 -14.47 3.19 -6.89
N GLN A 709 -13.84 3.95 -5.98
CA GLN A 709 -13.07 5.14 -6.32
C GLN A 709 -11.89 4.85 -7.28
N PHE A 710 -11.33 3.65 -7.25
CA PHE A 710 -10.19 3.23 -8.08
C PHE A 710 -10.62 2.61 -9.43
N TYR A 711 -11.93 2.49 -9.69
CA TYR A 711 -12.45 1.95 -10.95
C TYR A 711 -11.96 2.77 -12.15
N ARG A 712 -11.60 2.06 -13.24
CA ARG A 712 -11.16 2.65 -14.50
C ARG A 712 -11.88 1.98 -15.67
N LEU A 713 -12.37 2.78 -16.63
CA LEU A 713 -13.12 2.29 -17.78
C LEU A 713 -12.22 1.64 -18.85
N ARG A 714 -10.98 2.15 -19.02
CA ARG A 714 -9.94 1.60 -19.92
C ARG A 714 -8.71 1.15 -19.12
N THR A 715 -8.29 -0.11 -19.27
CA THR A 715 -7.04 -0.64 -18.71
C THR A 715 -5.85 -0.31 -19.62
N GLY A 716 -5.52 0.98 -19.73
CA GLY A 716 -4.49 1.47 -20.66
C GLY A 716 -3.99 2.88 -20.36
N TYR A 717 -3.93 3.26 -19.08
CA TYR A 717 -3.62 4.65 -18.71
C TYR A 717 -2.15 5.03 -18.96
N ARG A 718 -1.96 6.12 -19.72
CA ARG A 718 -0.75 6.94 -19.70
C ARG A 718 -1.14 8.32 -19.18
N LYS A 719 -0.84 8.62 -17.91
CA LYS A 719 -0.96 9.98 -17.38
C LYS A 719 0.03 10.87 -18.13
N GLN A 720 -0.45 11.70 -19.06
CA GLN A 720 0.24 12.95 -19.33
C GLN A 720 -0.06 13.88 -18.16
N THR A 721 0.65 13.65 -17.05
CA THR A 721 0.69 14.60 -15.95
C THR A 721 1.31 15.87 -16.50
N VAL A 722 0.52 16.94 -16.58
CA VAL A 722 1.08 18.29 -16.63
C VAL A 722 1.80 18.48 -15.31
N ARG A 723 3.12 18.27 -15.31
CA ARG A 723 3.94 18.44 -14.12
C ARG A 723 4.07 19.92 -13.85
N GLU A 724 3.73 20.32 -12.64
CA GLU A 724 3.91 21.68 -12.14
C GLU A 724 4.65 21.53 -10.81
N TYR A 725 5.82 22.14 -10.73
CA TYR A 725 6.71 22.04 -9.58
C TYR A 725 6.70 23.34 -8.80
N VAL A 726 6.53 23.23 -7.48
CA VAL A 726 6.60 24.35 -6.54
C VAL A 726 8.04 24.54 -6.06
N ILE A 727 8.79 23.44 -5.91
CA ILE A 727 10.18 23.46 -5.45
C ILE A 727 11.08 22.54 -6.30
N ALA A 728 12.37 22.90 -6.42
CA ALA A 728 13.35 22.09 -7.16
C ALA A 728 13.41 20.62 -6.68
N LYS A 729 13.13 20.37 -5.39
CA LYS A 729 13.23 19.02 -4.82
C LYS A 729 12.23 18.02 -5.41
N GLU A 730 11.06 18.48 -5.84
CA GLU A 730 10.07 17.65 -6.51
C GLU A 730 10.60 17.15 -7.87
N ALA A 731 11.21 18.04 -8.63
CA ALA A 731 11.82 17.73 -9.91
C ALA A 731 13.06 16.83 -9.79
N GLU A 732 13.91 17.07 -8.78
CA GLU A 732 15.06 16.20 -8.48
C GLU A 732 14.61 14.76 -8.18
N ILE A 733 13.57 14.59 -7.37
CA ILE A 733 12.99 13.27 -7.04
C ILE A 733 12.42 12.58 -8.29
N ASP A 734 11.71 13.32 -9.15
CA ASP A 734 11.18 12.79 -10.41
C ASP A 734 12.30 12.36 -11.38
N LEU A 735 13.40 13.11 -11.45
CA LEU A 735 14.56 12.74 -12.27
C LEU A 735 15.29 11.52 -11.69
N VAL A 736 15.48 11.43 -10.37
CA VAL A 736 16.03 10.24 -9.70
C VAL A 736 15.15 9.01 -9.95
N ASN A 737 13.83 9.16 -9.85
CA ASN A 737 12.87 8.11 -10.15
C ASN A 737 12.96 7.65 -11.61
N LEU A 738 13.08 8.59 -12.57
CA LEU A 738 13.24 8.27 -13.99
C LEU A 738 14.60 7.58 -14.27
N LEU A 739 15.68 8.02 -13.62
CA LEU A 739 16.99 7.38 -13.72
C LEU A 739 16.97 5.94 -13.20
N ASN A 740 16.39 5.69 -12.02
CA ASN A 740 16.21 4.33 -11.47
C ASN A 740 15.30 3.45 -12.34
N LYS A 741 14.35 4.07 -13.06
CA LYS A 741 13.43 3.40 -13.98
C LYS A 741 14.12 2.94 -15.27
N LEU A 742 15.20 3.61 -15.71
CA LEU A 742 16.02 3.17 -16.85
C LEU A 742 16.70 1.81 -16.62
N GLU A 743 16.93 1.42 -15.36
CA GLU A 743 17.50 0.12 -15.01
C GLU A 743 16.48 -1.03 -15.13
N ILE A 744 15.18 -0.73 -15.27
CA ILE A 744 14.10 -1.72 -15.33
C ILE A 744 13.85 -2.16 -16.77
N THR A 745 13.81 -3.48 -16.99
CA THR A 745 13.41 -4.08 -18.26
C THR A 745 11.88 -3.99 -18.47
N GLY A 746 11.45 -3.27 -19.52
CA GLY A 746 10.03 -3.21 -19.93
C GLY A 746 9.57 -1.89 -20.55
N TYR A 747 10.35 -0.82 -20.43
CA TYR A 747 10.05 0.51 -21.01
C TYR A 747 10.87 0.74 -22.28
N SER A 748 10.31 1.42 -23.29
CA SER A 748 11.09 1.83 -24.48
C SER A 748 11.71 3.22 -24.28
N GLY A 749 12.85 3.48 -24.94
CA GLY A 749 13.59 4.73 -24.79
C GLY A 749 12.77 5.99 -25.16
N GLU A 750 11.88 5.87 -26.16
CA GLU A 750 10.94 6.93 -26.55
C GLU A 750 10.02 7.36 -25.40
N GLN A 751 9.54 6.41 -24.61
CA GLN A 751 8.65 6.69 -23.47
C GLN A 751 9.38 7.41 -22.34
N MET A 752 10.64 7.06 -22.11
CA MET A 752 11.48 7.71 -21.12
C MET A 752 11.89 9.11 -21.56
N LEU A 753 12.10 9.31 -22.87
CA LEU A 753 12.39 10.62 -23.46
C LEU A 753 11.16 11.55 -23.42
N GLU A 754 9.96 11.04 -23.71
CA GLU A 754 8.70 11.77 -23.51
C GLU A 754 8.56 12.23 -22.05
N GLU A 755 8.85 11.33 -21.10
CA GLU A 755 8.78 11.63 -19.67
C GLU A 755 9.84 12.66 -19.23
N LEU A 756 11.09 12.51 -19.71
CA LEU A 756 12.18 13.46 -19.46
C LEU A 756 11.86 14.85 -19.99
N ASN A 757 11.33 14.96 -21.20
CA ASN A 757 10.95 16.23 -21.82
C ASN A 757 9.83 16.92 -21.03
N GLY A 758 8.85 16.15 -20.51
CA GLY A 758 7.80 16.67 -19.63
C GLY A 758 8.35 17.24 -18.31
N ILE A 759 9.31 16.54 -17.69
CA ILE A 759 9.98 17.01 -16.47
C ILE A 759 10.81 18.27 -16.77
N SER A 760 11.65 18.23 -17.81
CA SER A 760 12.58 19.31 -18.17
C SER A 760 11.82 20.61 -18.52
N GLY A 761 10.74 20.50 -19.30
CA GLY A 761 9.88 21.64 -19.63
C GLY A 761 9.15 22.23 -18.41
N ALA A 762 8.78 21.41 -17.42
CA ALA A 762 8.20 21.88 -16.17
C ALA A 762 9.22 22.60 -15.27
N ILE A 763 10.46 22.09 -15.20
CA ILE A 763 11.59 22.76 -14.51
C ILE A 763 11.85 24.15 -15.12
N ASP A 764 11.92 24.24 -16.45
CA ASP A 764 12.18 25.49 -17.15
C ASP A 764 11.03 26.49 -17.02
N LYS A 765 9.77 26.02 -17.10
CA LYS A 765 8.57 26.85 -16.86
C LYS A 765 8.53 27.43 -15.44
N ALA A 766 8.95 26.66 -14.44
CA ALA A 766 8.98 27.09 -13.05
C ALA A 766 10.21 27.95 -12.69
N GLY A 767 11.25 27.96 -13.53
CA GLY A 767 12.49 28.71 -13.29
C GLY A 767 13.37 28.12 -12.16
N ILE A 768 13.21 26.84 -11.85
CA ILE A 768 13.83 26.16 -10.69
C ILE A 768 15.08 25.33 -11.05
N ARG A 769 15.62 25.48 -12.25
CA ARG A 769 16.78 24.71 -12.74
C ARG A 769 18.02 24.98 -11.89
N ASN A 770 18.69 23.91 -11.47
CA ASN A 770 19.90 23.94 -10.64
C ASN A 770 20.95 22.93 -11.14
N GLY A 771 22.07 22.82 -10.42
CA GLY A 771 23.14 21.87 -10.75
C GLY A 771 22.69 20.41 -10.67
N GLU A 772 21.99 20.02 -9.60
CA GLU A 772 21.55 18.63 -9.38
C GLU A 772 20.58 18.15 -10.47
N THR A 773 19.54 18.94 -10.79
CA THR A 773 18.60 18.64 -11.88
C THR A 773 19.30 18.51 -13.23
N THR A 774 20.27 19.38 -13.53
CA THR A 774 21.01 19.36 -14.80
C THR A 774 22.00 18.18 -14.86
N GLU A 775 22.61 17.78 -13.75
CA GLU A 775 23.41 16.55 -13.65
C GLU A 775 22.55 15.30 -13.88
N MET A 776 21.37 15.22 -13.27
CA MET A 776 20.45 14.09 -13.44
C MET A 776 19.93 13.97 -14.88
N GLU A 777 19.56 15.08 -15.53
CA GLU A 777 19.22 15.06 -16.95
C GLU A 777 20.38 14.52 -17.82
N ALA A 778 21.61 14.94 -17.56
CA ALA A 778 22.80 14.48 -18.29
C ALA A 778 23.04 12.97 -18.11
N LEU A 779 22.79 12.43 -16.90
CA LEU A 779 22.83 11.00 -16.60
C LEU A 779 21.73 10.22 -17.37
N ILE A 780 20.50 10.74 -17.42
CA ILE A 780 19.37 10.10 -18.10
C ILE A 780 19.61 10.07 -19.62
N TYR A 781 20.02 11.19 -20.24
CA TYR A 781 20.42 11.21 -21.66
C TYR A 781 21.58 10.23 -21.94
N GLY A 782 22.56 10.14 -21.04
CA GLY A 782 23.67 9.17 -21.13
C GLY A 782 23.19 7.72 -21.09
N GLY A 783 22.21 7.40 -20.24
CA GLY A 783 21.56 6.09 -20.16
C GLY A 783 20.73 5.74 -21.40
N LEU A 784 20.05 6.73 -21.99
CA LEU A 784 19.34 6.61 -23.27
C LEU A 784 20.26 6.56 -24.50
N CYS A 785 21.59 6.61 -24.30
CA CYS A 785 22.61 6.70 -25.35
C CYS A 785 22.50 7.94 -26.26
N MET A 786 21.81 8.98 -25.79
CA MET A 786 21.71 10.31 -26.40
C MET A 786 22.93 11.15 -26.01
N TYR A 787 24.10 10.75 -26.53
CA TYR A 787 25.38 11.31 -26.09
C TYR A 787 25.58 12.80 -26.41
N PRO A 788 25.15 13.36 -27.56
CA PRO A 788 25.25 14.81 -27.81
C PRO A 788 24.50 15.65 -26.78
N GLU A 789 23.28 15.24 -26.43
CA GLU A 789 22.41 15.88 -25.46
C GLU A 789 22.98 15.77 -24.04
N ALA A 790 23.47 14.58 -23.67
CA ALA A 790 24.18 14.36 -22.41
C ALA A 790 25.43 15.26 -22.30
N MET A 791 26.25 15.34 -23.36
CA MET A 791 27.44 16.19 -23.39
C MET A 791 27.07 17.68 -23.25
N SER A 792 26.07 18.16 -23.98
CA SER A 792 25.56 19.54 -23.87
C SER A 792 25.11 19.89 -22.45
N LYS A 793 24.42 18.96 -21.77
CA LYS A 793 24.02 19.14 -20.36
C LYS A 793 25.21 19.17 -19.40
N TYR A 794 26.22 18.31 -19.57
CA TYR A 794 27.47 18.38 -18.79
C TYR A 794 28.28 19.66 -19.07
N GLU A 795 28.36 20.12 -20.31
CA GLU A 795 29.02 21.38 -20.66
C GLU A 795 28.28 22.58 -20.06
N SER A 796 26.93 22.58 -20.06
CA SER A 796 26.14 23.58 -19.34
C SER A 796 26.38 23.53 -17.83
N LEU A 797 26.46 22.33 -17.24
CA LEU A 797 26.67 22.11 -15.81
C LEU A 797 28.01 22.66 -15.33
N LEU A 798 29.09 22.37 -16.07
CA LEU A 798 30.45 22.81 -15.74
C LEU A 798 30.66 24.33 -15.85
N ASN A 799 29.74 25.04 -16.53
CA ASN A 799 29.75 26.50 -16.67
C ASN A 799 28.80 27.21 -15.69
N MET A 800 28.09 26.48 -14.80
CA MET A 800 27.23 27.10 -13.78
C MET A 800 28.07 27.75 -12.66
N GLU A 801 27.75 29.01 -12.31
CA GLU A 801 28.42 29.71 -11.20
C GLU A 801 28.21 28.99 -9.86
N ASN A 802 27.02 28.43 -9.64
CA ASN A 802 26.67 27.69 -8.44
C ASN A 802 26.97 26.20 -8.64
N ALA A 803 28.23 25.81 -8.44
CA ALA A 803 28.78 24.49 -8.72
C ALA A 803 28.34 23.38 -7.72
N SER A 804 27.03 23.23 -7.50
CA SER A 804 26.43 22.25 -6.60
C SER A 804 26.30 20.84 -7.21
N PHE A 805 27.26 20.43 -8.04
CA PHE A 805 27.25 19.14 -8.73
C PHE A 805 28.26 18.15 -8.13
N SER A 806 28.02 16.86 -8.33
CA SER A 806 28.87 15.82 -7.76
C SER A 806 30.23 15.77 -8.46
N PHE A 807 31.29 15.40 -7.72
CA PHE A 807 32.60 15.12 -8.35
C PHE A 807 32.54 13.95 -9.34
N SER A 808 31.56 13.05 -9.18
CA SER A 808 31.26 11.95 -10.10
C SER A 808 30.76 12.45 -11.46
N ALA A 809 30.09 13.61 -11.53
CA ALA A 809 29.63 14.21 -12.79
C ALA A 809 30.76 14.32 -13.83
N MET A 810 31.95 14.75 -13.40
CA MET A 810 33.12 14.89 -14.29
C MET A 810 33.68 13.53 -14.72
N GLU A 811 33.60 12.49 -13.89
CA GLU A 811 33.93 11.11 -14.31
C GLU A 811 32.95 10.59 -15.36
N LYS A 812 31.65 10.81 -15.16
CA LYS A 812 30.61 10.39 -16.12
C LYS A 812 30.74 11.14 -17.44
N TYR A 813 31.07 12.44 -17.40
CA TYR A 813 31.39 13.21 -18.59
C TYR A 813 32.65 12.70 -19.32
N CYS A 814 33.70 12.31 -18.59
CA CYS A 814 34.87 11.64 -19.18
C CYS A 814 34.56 10.25 -19.75
N ASN A 815 33.58 9.53 -19.20
CA ASN A 815 33.13 8.22 -19.70
C ASN A 815 32.24 8.34 -20.97
N ILE A 816 31.43 9.39 -21.08
CA ILE A 816 30.49 9.58 -22.20
C ILE A 816 31.19 10.09 -23.47
N ARG A 817 32.12 11.05 -23.36
CA ARG A 817 32.80 11.64 -24.54
C ARG A 817 33.46 10.59 -25.47
N PRO A 818 34.24 9.60 -25.00
CA PRO A 818 34.83 8.57 -25.86
C PRO A 818 33.79 7.63 -26.50
N LYS A 819 32.67 7.35 -25.81
CA LYS A 819 31.57 6.54 -26.35
C LYS A 819 30.90 7.26 -27.53
N PHE A 820 30.67 8.57 -27.41
CA PHE A 820 30.24 9.41 -28.52
C PHE A 820 31.23 9.36 -29.69
N TYR A 821 32.52 9.61 -29.45
CA TYR A 821 33.53 9.60 -30.52
C TYR A 821 33.66 8.24 -31.24
N LEU A 822 33.45 7.12 -30.55
CA LEU A 822 33.40 5.78 -31.17
C LEU A 822 32.12 5.56 -31.98
N HIS A 823 30.97 6.04 -31.49
CA HIS A 823 29.71 5.98 -32.23
C HIS A 823 29.79 6.81 -33.52
N GLU A 824 30.33 8.02 -33.45
CA GLU A 824 30.61 8.89 -34.61
C GLU A 824 31.56 8.24 -35.61
N PHE A 825 32.64 7.62 -35.13
CA PHE A 825 33.58 6.88 -35.97
C PHE A 825 32.88 5.77 -36.76
N ARG A 826 32.01 4.99 -36.09
CA ARG A 826 31.27 3.88 -36.69
C ARG A 826 30.15 4.30 -37.64
N LYS A 827 29.53 5.46 -37.44
CA LYS A 827 28.44 5.96 -38.31
C LYS A 827 28.92 6.71 -39.55
N GLU A 828 29.92 7.58 -39.43
CA GLU A 828 30.20 8.58 -40.48
C GLU A 828 31.60 8.50 -41.10
N GLY A 829 32.50 7.63 -40.62
CA GLY A 829 33.86 7.55 -41.17
C GLY A 829 34.64 8.89 -41.06
N LYS A 830 34.23 9.76 -40.13
CA LYS A 830 34.84 11.06 -39.84
C LYS A 830 36.35 10.95 -39.62
N SER A 831 37.09 11.99 -40.03
CA SER A 831 38.56 12.03 -39.99
C SER A 831 39.12 11.57 -38.64
N SER A 832 39.70 10.36 -38.65
CA SER A 832 40.19 9.65 -37.47
C SER A 832 41.17 10.47 -36.63
N ARG A 833 41.92 11.37 -37.26
CA ARG A 833 42.89 12.25 -36.61
C ARG A 833 42.24 13.25 -35.64
N GLN A 834 41.05 13.75 -35.96
CA GLN A 834 40.31 14.68 -35.10
C GLN A 834 39.67 13.96 -33.91
N LEU A 835 39.13 12.76 -34.14
CA LEU A 835 38.58 11.91 -33.08
C LEU A 835 39.66 11.44 -32.10
N LEU A 836 40.85 11.05 -32.58
CA LEU A 836 42.01 10.74 -31.74
C LEU A 836 42.42 11.95 -30.88
N SER A 837 42.52 13.15 -31.47
CA SER A 837 42.84 14.37 -30.71
C SER A 837 41.81 14.69 -29.63
N ASN A 838 40.52 14.42 -29.87
CA ASN A 838 39.47 14.59 -28.86
C ASN A 838 39.56 13.54 -27.75
N ILE A 839 39.90 12.28 -28.06
CA ILE A 839 40.16 11.24 -27.05
C ILE A 839 41.37 11.63 -26.17
N ASP A 840 42.44 12.17 -26.76
CA ASP A 840 43.61 12.63 -26.00
C ASP A 840 43.29 13.82 -25.06
N LYS A 841 42.29 14.65 -25.37
CA LYS A 841 41.76 15.64 -24.41
C LYS A 841 41.06 14.98 -23.23
N VAL A 842 40.18 13.99 -23.48
CA VAL A 842 39.51 13.25 -22.40
C VAL A 842 40.52 12.55 -21.49
N ILE A 843 41.58 11.98 -22.06
CA ILE A 843 42.67 11.36 -21.28
C ILE A 843 43.37 12.40 -20.38
N LYS A 844 43.60 13.63 -20.86
CA LYS A 844 44.16 14.70 -20.01
C LYS A 844 43.23 15.06 -18.86
N ASP A 845 41.94 15.25 -19.14
CA ASP A 845 40.94 15.57 -18.12
C ASP A 845 40.82 14.45 -17.06
N LEU A 846 40.85 13.19 -17.50
CA LEU A 846 40.81 12.03 -16.60
C LEU A 846 42.08 11.91 -15.75
N ASN A 847 43.25 12.23 -16.30
CA ASN A 847 44.50 12.30 -15.52
C ASN A 847 44.45 13.41 -14.46
N LEU A 848 43.79 14.55 -14.73
CA LEU A 848 43.55 15.56 -13.69
C LEU A 848 42.69 14.99 -12.55
N LEU A 849 41.60 14.27 -12.86
CA LEU A 849 40.77 13.60 -11.84
C LEU A 849 41.56 12.58 -11.01
N ILE A 850 42.41 11.79 -11.65
CA ILE A 850 43.27 10.79 -10.98
C ILE A 850 44.29 11.47 -10.06
N ASN A 851 44.86 12.61 -10.46
CA ASN A 851 45.78 13.40 -9.64
C ASN A 851 45.10 13.96 -8.38
N TYR A 852 43.82 14.36 -8.45
CA TYR A 852 43.06 14.78 -7.28
C TYR A 852 42.71 13.60 -6.37
N SER A 853 42.33 12.45 -6.94
CA SER A 853 42.05 11.23 -6.18
C SER A 853 42.12 9.99 -7.09
N PRO A 854 42.99 9.00 -6.80
CA PRO A 854 43.02 7.75 -7.54
C PRO A 854 41.95 6.78 -7.01
N THR A 855 41.07 6.31 -7.89
CA THR A 855 40.10 5.24 -7.61
C THR A 855 40.20 4.13 -8.65
N ALA A 856 39.81 2.91 -8.27
CA ALA A 856 39.80 1.77 -9.18
C ALA A 856 38.97 2.04 -10.45
N GLU A 857 37.84 2.75 -10.31
CA GLU A 857 36.97 3.13 -11.43
C GLU A 857 37.66 4.11 -12.39
N ARG A 858 38.30 5.18 -11.88
CA ARG A 858 39.01 6.17 -12.74
C ARG A 858 40.21 5.53 -13.46
N LEU A 859 40.93 4.63 -12.78
CA LEU A 859 42.02 3.85 -13.40
C LEU A 859 41.51 2.87 -14.45
N ASN A 860 40.35 2.25 -14.24
CA ASN A 860 39.70 1.37 -15.22
C ASN A 860 39.18 2.15 -16.43
N MET A 861 38.63 3.35 -16.23
CA MET A 861 38.30 4.28 -17.31
C MET A 861 39.54 4.65 -18.13
N LEU A 862 40.67 4.97 -17.48
CA LEU A 862 41.91 5.30 -18.18
C LEU A 862 42.44 4.11 -18.98
N GLY A 863 42.49 2.92 -18.36
CA GLY A 863 42.86 1.68 -19.04
C GLY A 863 41.95 1.33 -20.23
N SER A 864 40.65 1.63 -20.13
CA SER A 864 39.70 1.46 -21.23
C SER A 864 39.96 2.41 -22.41
N MET A 865 40.45 3.63 -22.13
CA MET A 865 40.81 4.63 -23.15
C MET A 865 42.18 4.36 -23.79
N ASP A 866 43.18 3.95 -23.01
CA ASP A 866 44.55 3.74 -23.48
C ASP A 866 44.81 2.34 -24.05
N PHE A 867 44.30 1.26 -23.44
CA PHE A 867 45.01 -0.02 -23.54
C PHE A 867 44.53 -1.02 -24.61
N SER A 868 43.31 -0.95 -25.16
CA SER A 868 42.91 -1.98 -26.15
C SER A 868 41.75 -1.72 -27.11
N VAL A 869 40.69 -0.98 -26.74
CA VAL A 869 39.46 -0.94 -27.58
C VAL A 869 39.39 0.29 -28.48
N PHE A 870 39.39 1.50 -27.92
CA PHE A 870 39.04 2.73 -28.65
C PHE A 870 40.13 3.18 -29.62
N LYS A 871 41.34 3.50 -29.14
CA LYS A 871 42.47 3.88 -30.01
C LYS A 871 42.80 2.79 -31.03
N LYS A 872 42.72 1.51 -30.65
CA LYS A 872 43.08 0.39 -31.52
C LYS A 872 42.08 0.16 -32.66
N HIS A 873 40.76 0.25 -32.43
CA HIS A 873 39.78 0.19 -33.52
C HIS A 873 40.00 1.33 -34.53
N ILE A 874 40.16 2.56 -34.04
CA ILE A 874 40.37 3.73 -34.90
C ILE A 874 41.69 3.60 -35.69
N LEU A 875 42.78 3.16 -35.07
CA LEU A 875 44.09 3.02 -35.72
C LEU A 875 44.17 1.84 -36.73
N VAL A 876 43.47 0.74 -36.46
CA VAL A 876 43.42 -0.42 -37.39
C VAL A 876 42.68 -0.05 -38.67
N ASP A 877 41.53 0.64 -38.57
CA ASP A 877 40.78 1.10 -39.74
C ASP A 877 41.50 2.25 -40.48
N VAL A 878 42.24 3.12 -39.79
CA VAL A 878 43.12 4.12 -40.45
C VAL A 878 44.18 3.44 -41.32
N ASN A 879 44.84 2.39 -40.82
CA ASN A 879 45.81 1.64 -41.61
C ASN A 879 45.15 0.92 -42.81
N LEU A 880 43.94 0.39 -42.65
CA LEU A 880 43.17 -0.20 -43.75
C LEU A 880 42.75 0.83 -44.81
N GLN A 881 42.36 2.05 -44.41
CA GLN A 881 42.10 3.14 -45.35
C GLN A 881 43.38 3.62 -46.04
N HIS A 882 44.51 3.72 -45.34
CA HIS A 882 45.80 4.09 -45.93
C HIS A 882 46.28 3.04 -46.95
N LEU A 883 46.06 1.75 -46.69
CA LEU A 883 46.35 0.65 -47.61
C LEU A 883 45.45 0.68 -48.86
N ARG A 884 44.16 1.03 -48.71
CA ARG A 884 43.25 1.22 -49.86
C ARG A 884 43.53 2.50 -50.67
N GLY A 885 44.09 3.53 -50.04
CA GLY A 885 44.47 4.79 -50.70
C GLY A 885 45.82 4.77 -51.43
N SER A 886 46.57 3.66 -51.38
CA SER A 886 47.95 3.58 -51.90
C SER A 886 48.14 2.58 -53.05
N THR A 887 47.07 2.18 -53.75
CA THR A 887 47.12 1.16 -54.83
C THR A 887 46.68 1.69 -56.22
N ILE A 888 47.26 2.81 -56.68
CA ILE A 888 47.10 3.43 -58.02
C ILE A 888 48.36 4.28 -58.29
N MET A 889 49.18 4.18 -59.35
CA MET A 889 49.59 3.14 -60.33
C MET A 889 51.06 3.48 -60.77
N PRO A 890 51.76 2.67 -61.59
CA PRO A 890 51.75 1.22 -61.80
C PRO A 890 53.04 0.53 -61.32
#